data_AF-A0A937S4V5-F1
#
_entry.id   AF-A0A937S4V5-F1
#
_cell.length_a   1.000
_cell.length_b   1.000
_cell.length_c   1.000
_cell.angle_alpha   90.00
_cell.angle_beta   90.00
_cell.angle_gamma   90.00
#
_symmetry.space_group_name_H-M   'P 1'
#
loop_
_entity.id
_entity.type
_entity.pdbx_description
1 polymer ?
#
loop_
_entity_poly.entity_id
_entity_poly.type
_entity_poly.pdbx_seq_one_letter_code
_entity_poly.pdbx_strand_id
1 'polypeptide(L)'
;MSQESSHPQAKTLIAESAGFKRLLRNFVSRRLATLRQINIRDASNVGHGLLTICAVTAGLSVAGGSTSQFLDRQVQSRFFNLRGTVIPPSEVIIVKIDEYSNSQARSNYAVDSKKYAYLEPLTTAPWKRAAYAQAIDRLMSAGAKSVAVDLIFDTPSSHGIQDDLRLQKTLQRYAGRVTLPVLYAEDTLNIGLVHQIISPQEIFQTQPSSMGSINYPTEANDKIHALPSEYPRRVEFDLAQAGNPQDAKIFARMASQYPSFAQAALNAGKLTYQPPKGENIFFYGPTETFTQVSFWELLDPETWKNHRRNKTFEGKLVLIGPTGEPYKDFHSTPFGIMQGVEVNANSIATLLENRSISTAIPSLPAQGVFVVLLVLFAGYVQSHDRKVGPLRRFGTAIVLALGWISISYSVFVAGRLILPTAMPVVAIVLSGASYLITGITSEKLQQQRANQQRRQALQQHGASQDVKNFIYASGDSDLRGVMDEQNQDIIGKTLDGRYKVLKEIGSGGFGKTYRAQDTNRPKNPLCVVKQLRPVNTKPRAIELAKKLFKREAEVLERLGIHDQIPRLLTYREDEFYLVQDYIKGESLQHELFGSHSSGRLPERKVVDILQDLLQVLKFVHDHGVIHRDIKPANIIRRQADGKLVLIDFGAVKEIEQQIEQVGDTQSIDRATVAIGTDGFMAPEQAHGRPRLSSDIYSVGIVGILALTGLSAKELNQKRDPSTDKFQWKENIRVSHALAEILDKMVSSDHFARYQSATDALAALKPLFENTKHLWEQTNSTEDASPQDPTEMSLEETRAWPDTFSALQLSDTDPAGGSIDNSQDFFSCLLIAITTCFNRAEYLDRPSKGLLLLKVLLHLLRSPHRDRDE
;
A
#
# COMPACT_ATOMS: atom_id res chain seq x y z
N MET A 1 -10.48 -46.95 -8.66
CA MET A 1 -10.63 -48.09 -9.58
C MET A 1 -9.25 -48.56 -10.00
N SER A 2 -8.75 -49.57 -9.30
CA SER A 2 -7.63 -50.39 -9.76
C SER A 2 -8.12 -51.35 -10.85
N GLN A 3 -7.26 -51.59 -11.84
CA GLN A 3 -7.35 -52.68 -12.83
C GLN A 3 -8.50 -52.59 -13.85
N GLU A 4 -8.20 -52.06 -15.03
CA GLU A 4 -8.54 -52.68 -16.34
C GLU A 4 -8.06 -51.76 -17.48
N SER A 5 -6.90 -52.07 -18.04
CA SER A 5 -6.47 -51.59 -19.36
C SER A 5 -5.38 -52.52 -19.87
N SER A 6 -5.72 -53.29 -20.89
CA SER A 6 -4.89 -54.31 -21.55
C SER A 6 -4.12 -53.75 -22.75
N HIS A 7 -3.74 -52.47 -22.72
CA HIS A 7 -2.99 -51.84 -23.82
C HIS A 7 -1.47 -51.93 -23.60
N PRO A 8 -0.69 -52.62 -24.46
CA PRO A 8 0.74 -52.85 -24.26
C PRO A 8 1.60 -51.56 -24.26
N GLN A 9 1.08 -50.44 -24.76
CA GLN A 9 1.76 -49.13 -24.73
C GLN A 9 1.62 -48.38 -23.38
N ALA A 10 0.65 -48.73 -22.53
CA ALA A 10 0.49 -48.13 -21.21
C ALA A 10 1.51 -48.68 -20.18
N LYS A 11 1.98 -49.92 -20.37
CA LYS A 11 3.00 -50.53 -19.50
C LYS A 11 4.42 -49.99 -19.76
N THR A 12 4.72 -49.56 -20.98
CA THR A 12 6.01 -48.95 -21.33
C THR A 12 6.16 -47.53 -20.79
N LEU A 13 5.09 -46.72 -20.77
CA LEU A 13 5.11 -45.36 -20.19
C LEU A 13 5.19 -45.35 -18.65
N ILE A 14 4.71 -46.40 -17.98
CA ILE A 14 4.80 -46.53 -16.51
C ILE A 14 6.21 -46.97 -16.08
N ALA A 15 6.89 -47.80 -16.88
CA ALA A 15 8.27 -48.24 -16.62
C ALA A 15 9.30 -47.11 -16.77
N GLU A 16 9.09 -46.15 -17.68
CA GLU A 16 9.97 -44.98 -17.84
C GLU A 16 9.75 -43.90 -16.76
N SER A 17 8.55 -43.81 -16.17
CA SER A 17 8.25 -42.82 -15.12
C SER A 17 9.06 -43.05 -13.83
N ALA A 18 9.38 -44.31 -13.52
CA ALA A 18 10.21 -44.66 -12.37
C ALA A 18 11.68 -44.31 -12.61
N GLY A 19 12.17 -44.53 -13.84
CA GLY A 19 13.50 -44.10 -14.29
C GLY A 19 13.64 -42.58 -14.28
N PHE A 20 12.65 -41.84 -14.79
CA PHE A 20 12.62 -40.39 -14.78
C PHE A 20 12.50 -39.81 -13.37
N LYS A 21 11.62 -40.36 -12.50
CA LYS A 21 11.54 -39.93 -11.08
C LYS A 21 12.82 -40.24 -10.32
N ARG A 22 13.53 -41.34 -10.64
CA ARG A 22 14.82 -41.69 -10.02
C ARG A 22 15.94 -40.80 -10.57
N LEU A 23 15.93 -40.46 -11.85
CA LEU A 23 16.82 -39.48 -12.48
C LEU A 23 16.59 -38.07 -11.93
N LEU A 24 15.34 -37.64 -11.77
CA LEU A 24 14.96 -36.35 -11.19
C LEU A 24 15.35 -36.30 -9.71
N ARG A 25 15.10 -37.37 -8.95
CA ARG A 25 15.50 -37.46 -7.53
C ARG A 25 17.00 -37.52 -7.36
N ASN A 26 17.72 -38.19 -8.27
CA ASN A 26 19.19 -38.22 -8.29
C ASN A 26 19.80 -36.92 -8.82
N PHE A 27 19.13 -36.22 -9.73
CA PHE A 27 19.53 -34.92 -10.26
C PHE A 27 19.31 -33.84 -9.20
N VAL A 28 18.16 -33.87 -8.52
CA VAL A 28 17.82 -33.00 -7.38
C VAL A 28 18.72 -33.33 -6.19
N SER A 29 19.00 -34.61 -5.87
CA SER A 29 19.91 -34.96 -4.78
C SER A 29 21.36 -34.63 -5.09
N ARG A 30 21.82 -34.81 -6.33
CA ARG A 30 23.16 -34.37 -6.78
C ARG A 30 23.25 -32.85 -6.77
N ARG A 31 22.25 -32.10 -7.27
CA ARG A 31 22.18 -30.64 -7.19
C ARG A 31 22.08 -30.14 -5.75
N LEU A 32 21.34 -30.80 -4.87
CA LEU A 32 21.28 -30.51 -3.43
C LEU A 32 22.62 -30.80 -2.73
N ALA A 33 23.34 -31.84 -3.14
CA ALA A 33 24.70 -32.10 -2.69
C ALA A 33 25.71 -31.08 -3.25
N THR A 34 25.52 -30.59 -4.48
CA THR A 34 26.34 -29.51 -5.05
C THR A 34 26.04 -28.17 -4.38
N LEU A 35 24.76 -27.91 -4.03
CA LEU A 35 24.31 -26.73 -3.29
C LEU A 35 24.92 -26.68 -1.88
N ARG A 36 25.22 -27.84 -1.26
CA ARG A 36 25.95 -27.92 0.02
C ARG A 36 27.43 -27.55 -0.08
N GLN A 37 28.02 -27.52 -1.28
CA GLN A 37 29.44 -27.20 -1.52
C GLN A 37 29.68 -25.81 -2.15
N ILE A 38 28.63 -25.01 -2.34
CA ILE A 38 28.70 -23.68 -2.98
C ILE A 38 29.68 -22.76 -2.25
N ASN A 39 30.74 -22.37 -2.94
CA ASN A 39 31.78 -21.46 -2.46
C ASN A 39 31.22 -20.02 -2.49
N ILE A 40 31.85 -19.04 -1.81
CA ILE A 40 31.31 -17.65 -1.76
C ILE A 40 31.17 -17.01 -3.15
N ARG A 41 31.98 -17.44 -4.12
CA ARG A 41 31.84 -17.07 -5.55
C ARG A 41 30.51 -17.53 -6.16
N ASP A 42 29.89 -18.57 -5.63
CA ASP A 42 28.69 -19.20 -6.21
C ASP A 42 27.37 -18.52 -5.81
N ALA A 43 27.29 -17.76 -4.71
CA ALA A 43 26.08 -17.01 -4.36
C ALA A 43 25.82 -15.85 -5.35
N SER A 44 26.89 -15.17 -5.80
CA SER A 44 26.80 -14.21 -6.91
C SER A 44 26.37 -14.91 -8.20
N ASN A 45 26.86 -16.14 -8.45
CA ASN A 45 26.47 -16.94 -9.61
C ASN A 45 24.99 -17.35 -9.56
N VAL A 46 24.42 -17.59 -8.38
CA VAL A 46 22.98 -17.83 -8.19
C VAL A 46 22.16 -16.57 -8.50
N GLY A 47 22.58 -15.40 -8.03
CA GLY A 47 21.94 -14.12 -8.37
C GLY A 47 21.96 -13.82 -9.88
N HIS A 48 23.11 -14.04 -10.53
CA HIS A 48 23.21 -13.94 -12.00
C HIS A 48 22.36 -15.00 -12.72
N GLY A 49 22.29 -16.23 -12.20
CA GLY A 49 21.43 -17.28 -12.75
C GLY A 49 19.95 -16.90 -12.70
N LEU A 50 19.49 -16.36 -11.57
CA LEU A 50 18.12 -15.86 -11.40
C LEU A 50 17.83 -14.65 -12.29
N LEU A 51 18.77 -13.72 -12.44
CA LEU A 51 18.68 -12.61 -13.39
C LEU A 51 18.47 -13.12 -14.82
N THR A 52 19.27 -14.10 -15.26
CA THR A 52 19.14 -14.68 -16.61
C THR A 52 17.78 -15.35 -16.79
N ILE A 53 17.29 -16.06 -15.78
CA ILE A 53 15.94 -16.65 -15.80
C ILE A 53 14.89 -15.55 -15.93
N CYS A 54 14.93 -14.50 -15.09
CA CYS A 54 14.00 -13.36 -15.18
C CYS A 54 14.04 -12.68 -16.55
N ALA A 55 15.23 -12.47 -17.12
CA ALA A 55 15.40 -11.84 -18.42
C ALA A 55 14.79 -12.71 -19.54
N VAL A 56 15.11 -14.00 -19.56
CA VAL A 56 14.59 -14.96 -20.56
C VAL A 56 13.09 -15.13 -20.43
N THR A 57 12.57 -15.30 -19.20
CA THR A 57 11.13 -15.41 -18.95
C THR A 57 10.40 -14.14 -19.42
N ALA A 58 10.89 -12.95 -19.07
CA ALA A 58 10.29 -11.70 -19.53
C ALA A 58 10.34 -11.55 -21.06
N GLY A 59 11.45 -11.93 -21.69
CA GLY A 59 11.60 -11.93 -23.14
C GLY A 59 10.62 -12.88 -23.84
N LEU A 60 10.50 -14.11 -23.34
CA LEU A 60 9.55 -15.11 -23.85
C LEU A 60 8.09 -14.67 -23.65
N SER A 61 7.78 -14.08 -22.49
CA SER A 61 6.43 -13.55 -22.22
C SER A 61 6.05 -12.43 -23.18
N VAL A 62 6.98 -11.55 -23.56
CA VAL A 62 6.74 -10.52 -24.58
C VAL A 62 6.66 -11.12 -25.99
N ALA A 63 7.51 -12.12 -26.30
CA ALA A 63 7.54 -12.74 -27.61
C ALA A 63 6.32 -13.64 -27.92
N GLY A 64 5.65 -14.20 -26.90
CA GLY A 64 4.60 -15.20 -27.11
C GLY A 64 3.39 -15.15 -26.18
N GLY A 65 3.26 -14.17 -25.29
CA GLY A 65 2.20 -14.15 -24.27
C GLY A 65 1.16 -13.05 -24.46
N SER A 66 -0.13 -13.40 -24.38
CA SER A 66 -1.25 -12.44 -24.31
C SER A 66 -1.24 -11.61 -23.02
N THR A 67 -0.76 -12.18 -21.92
CA THR A 67 -0.67 -11.51 -20.60
C THR A 67 0.28 -10.31 -20.61
N SER A 68 1.39 -10.38 -21.35
CA SER A 68 2.35 -9.26 -21.42
C SER A 68 1.75 -8.07 -22.17
N GLN A 69 1.04 -8.34 -23.27
CA GLN A 69 0.31 -7.34 -24.05
C GLN A 69 -0.77 -6.67 -23.20
N PHE A 70 -1.55 -7.44 -22.44
CA PHE A 70 -2.54 -6.89 -21.51
C PHE A 70 -1.92 -5.88 -20.54
N LEU A 71 -0.80 -6.24 -19.90
CA LEU A 71 -0.13 -5.36 -18.94
C LEU A 71 0.47 -4.12 -19.61
N ASP A 72 1.05 -4.23 -20.80
CA ASP A 72 1.54 -3.06 -21.54
C ASP A 72 0.39 -2.14 -21.98
N ARG A 73 -0.78 -2.67 -22.35
CA ARG A 73 -1.98 -1.84 -22.65
C ARG A 73 -2.53 -1.12 -21.43
N GLN A 74 -2.40 -1.71 -20.24
CA GLN A 74 -2.72 -1.02 -18.99
C GLN A 74 -1.74 0.13 -18.73
N VAL A 75 -0.44 -0.08 -18.95
CA VAL A 75 0.57 1.00 -18.85
C VAL A 75 0.27 2.14 -19.83
N GLN A 76 -0.07 1.82 -21.08
CA GLN A 76 -0.44 2.83 -22.09
C GLN A 76 -1.68 3.62 -21.68
N SER A 77 -2.68 2.95 -21.12
CA SER A 77 -3.88 3.63 -20.61
C SER A 77 -3.51 4.61 -19.49
N ARG A 78 -2.60 4.22 -18.58
CA ARG A 78 -2.07 5.11 -17.55
C ARG A 78 -1.25 6.26 -18.13
N PHE A 79 -0.49 6.05 -19.21
CA PHE A 79 0.24 7.12 -19.89
C PHE A 79 -0.68 8.16 -20.52
N PHE A 80 -1.80 7.76 -21.14
CA PHE A 80 -2.81 8.72 -21.61
C PHE A 80 -3.40 9.55 -20.48
N ASN A 81 -3.78 8.90 -19.36
CA ASN A 81 -4.31 9.61 -18.19
C ASN A 81 -3.28 10.58 -17.59
N LEU A 82 -2.00 10.19 -17.49
CA LEU A 82 -0.93 11.04 -16.98
C LEU A 82 -0.62 12.23 -17.91
N ARG A 83 -0.67 12.00 -19.23
CA ARG A 83 -0.50 13.06 -20.24
C ARG A 83 -1.65 14.07 -20.18
N GLY A 84 -2.86 13.59 -19.88
CA GLY A 84 -4.07 14.39 -19.81
C GLY A 84 -4.58 14.85 -21.20
N THR A 85 -5.43 15.87 -21.16
CA THR A 85 -6.12 16.43 -22.33
C THR A 85 -5.17 17.25 -23.21
N VAL A 86 -5.28 17.04 -24.51
CA VAL A 86 -4.63 17.76 -25.59
C VAL A 86 -5.72 18.42 -26.42
N ILE A 87 -5.53 19.68 -26.79
CA ILE A 87 -6.49 20.44 -27.59
C ILE A 87 -6.69 19.71 -28.93
N PRO A 88 -7.92 19.29 -29.28
CA PRO A 88 -8.20 18.66 -30.57
C PRO A 88 -8.22 19.66 -31.72
N PRO A 89 -8.06 19.20 -32.98
CA PRO A 89 -8.17 20.07 -34.15
C PRO A 89 -9.56 20.71 -34.19
N SER A 90 -9.59 22.03 -34.32
CA SER A 90 -10.84 22.80 -34.39
C SER A 90 -11.68 22.45 -35.62
N GLU A 91 -11.10 21.77 -36.61
CA GLU A 91 -11.68 21.29 -37.85
C GLU A 91 -12.76 20.23 -37.64
N VAL A 92 -12.74 19.52 -36.50
CA VAL A 92 -13.69 18.45 -36.18
C VAL A 92 -14.70 18.96 -35.16
N ILE A 93 -15.99 18.93 -35.53
CA ILE A 93 -17.09 19.31 -34.64
C ILE A 93 -18.07 18.15 -34.54
N ILE A 94 -18.56 17.88 -33.33
CA ILE A 94 -19.59 16.87 -33.08
C ILE A 94 -20.96 17.56 -32.92
N VAL A 95 -21.95 17.07 -33.63
CA VAL A 95 -23.36 17.40 -33.45
C VAL A 95 -24.00 16.23 -32.72
N LYS A 96 -24.43 16.49 -31.49
CA LYS A 96 -24.90 15.47 -30.58
C LYS A 96 -26.37 15.15 -30.77
N ILE A 97 -26.66 13.88 -30.99
CA ILE A 97 -27.99 13.31 -30.79
C ILE A 97 -28.07 12.96 -29.29
N ASP A 98 -28.56 13.93 -28.51
CA ASP A 98 -28.59 13.88 -27.04
C ASP A 98 -30.02 13.98 -26.48
N GLU A 99 -30.18 13.59 -25.21
CA GLU A 99 -31.46 13.70 -24.51
C GLU A 99 -31.91 15.16 -24.34
N TYR A 100 -30.97 16.10 -24.36
CA TYR A 100 -31.30 17.52 -24.37
C TYR A 100 -32.06 17.92 -25.64
N SER A 101 -31.69 17.42 -26.82
CA SER A 101 -32.44 17.64 -28.06
C SER A 101 -33.84 17.03 -27.99
N ASN A 102 -33.99 15.84 -27.41
CA ASN A 102 -35.29 15.19 -27.20
C ASN A 102 -36.19 16.03 -26.28
N SER A 103 -35.65 16.45 -25.13
CA SER A 103 -36.39 17.22 -24.13
C SER A 103 -36.79 18.62 -24.63
N GLN A 104 -35.89 19.34 -25.31
CA GLN A 104 -36.19 20.63 -25.92
C GLN A 104 -37.29 20.50 -26.97
N ALA A 105 -37.25 19.47 -27.80
CA ALA A 105 -38.29 19.24 -28.80
C ALA A 105 -39.65 18.95 -28.17
N ARG A 106 -39.73 17.97 -27.25
CA ARG A 106 -40.98 17.56 -26.61
C ARG A 106 -41.62 18.67 -25.79
N SER A 107 -40.82 19.39 -25.00
CA SER A 107 -41.33 20.46 -24.12
C SER A 107 -41.84 21.66 -24.92
N ASN A 108 -41.01 22.23 -25.80
CA ASN A 108 -41.39 23.42 -26.55
C ASN A 108 -42.54 23.13 -27.52
N TYR A 109 -42.52 21.98 -28.21
CA TYR A 109 -43.59 21.61 -29.14
C TYR A 109 -44.94 21.38 -28.43
N ALA A 110 -44.93 20.86 -27.19
CA ALA A 110 -46.15 20.71 -26.40
C ALA A 110 -46.72 22.06 -25.93
N VAL A 111 -45.87 23.06 -25.69
CA VAL A 111 -46.28 24.42 -25.28
C VAL A 111 -46.95 25.16 -26.43
N ASP A 112 -46.34 25.17 -27.63
CA ASP A 112 -46.92 25.81 -28.81
C ASP A 112 -46.46 25.11 -30.09
N SER A 113 -47.29 24.18 -30.56
CA SER A 113 -47.00 23.36 -31.75
C SER A 113 -46.91 24.18 -33.05
N LYS A 114 -47.52 25.37 -33.11
CA LYS A 114 -47.42 26.26 -34.27
C LYS A 114 -46.11 27.02 -34.26
N LYS A 115 -45.72 27.60 -33.13
CA LYS A 115 -44.47 28.34 -32.99
C LYS A 115 -43.24 27.43 -33.13
N TYR A 116 -43.28 26.24 -32.55
CA TYR A 116 -42.16 25.29 -32.51
C TYR A 116 -42.27 24.16 -33.54
N ALA A 117 -43.01 24.36 -34.63
CA ALA A 117 -43.25 23.34 -35.66
C ALA A 117 -41.96 22.74 -36.26
N TYR A 118 -40.85 23.46 -36.22
CA TYR A 118 -39.54 23.00 -36.67
C TYR A 118 -38.90 21.91 -35.79
N LEU A 119 -39.37 21.72 -34.55
CA LEU A 119 -38.92 20.66 -33.64
C LEU A 119 -39.74 19.38 -33.73
N GLU A 120 -40.87 19.39 -34.46
CA GLU A 120 -41.73 18.23 -34.68
C GLU A 120 -40.97 16.96 -35.13
N PRO A 121 -39.95 17.05 -36.01
CA PRO A 121 -39.18 15.87 -36.40
C PRO A 121 -38.43 15.14 -35.28
N LEU A 122 -38.22 15.79 -34.13
CA LEU A 122 -37.45 15.28 -32.99
C LEU A 122 -38.33 14.79 -31.83
N THR A 123 -39.65 14.95 -31.88
CA THR A 123 -40.52 14.69 -30.71
C THR A 123 -40.68 13.19 -30.40
N THR A 124 -40.56 12.34 -31.42
CA THR A 124 -40.78 10.89 -31.34
C THR A 124 -39.54 10.14 -31.81
N ALA A 125 -39.10 9.14 -31.03
CA ALA A 125 -37.99 8.26 -31.40
C ALA A 125 -38.49 6.98 -32.09
N PRO A 126 -37.83 6.46 -33.14
CA PRO A 126 -36.72 7.09 -33.87
C PRO A 126 -37.14 8.41 -34.56
N TRP A 127 -36.24 9.39 -34.57
CA TRP A 127 -36.49 10.71 -35.19
C TRP A 127 -36.79 10.57 -36.68
N LYS A 128 -37.60 11.51 -37.20
CA LYS A 128 -37.90 11.59 -38.63
C LYS A 128 -36.62 11.82 -39.43
N ARG A 129 -36.47 11.11 -40.54
CA ARG A 129 -35.39 11.28 -41.54
C ARG A 129 -35.31 12.74 -42.04
N ALA A 130 -36.45 13.44 -42.09
CA ALA A 130 -36.53 14.87 -42.38
C ALA A 130 -35.67 15.76 -41.45
N ALA A 131 -35.47 15.38 -40.18
CA ALA A 131 -34.61 16.13 -39.26
C ALA A 131 -33.15 16.11 -39.72
N TYR A 132 -32.63 14.92 -40.04
CA TYR A 132 -31.27 14.72 -40.54
C TYR A 132 -31.08 15.41 -41.89
N ALA A 133 -32.07 15.32 -42.78
CA ALA A 133 -32.07 16.02 -44.06
C ALA A 133 -31.89 17.54 -43.87
N GLN A 134 -32.70 18.15 -43.00
CA GLN A 134 -32.63 19.58 -42.71
C GLN A 134 -31.30 20.00 -42.06
N ALA A 135 -30.79 19.20 -41.12
CA ALA A 135 -29.50 19.45 -40.48
C ALA A 135 -28.36 19.40 -41.50
N ILE A 136 -28.32 18.38 -42.37
CA ILE A 136 -27.30 18.24 -43.42
C ILE A 136 -27.38 19.44 -44.38
N ASP A 137 -28.57 19.83 -44.86
CA ASP A 137 -28.74 20.99 -45.73
C ASP A 137 -28.19 22.28 -45.08
N ARG A 138 -28.47 22.48 -43.79
CA ARG A 138 -27.98 23.64 -43.02
C ARG A 138 -26.46 23.62 -42.87
N LEU A 139 -25.88 22.50 -42.45
CA LEU A 139 -24.42 22.37 -42.29
C LEU A 139 -23.67 22.56 -43.62
N MET A 140 -24.16 21.93 -44.69
CA MET A 140 -23.56 22.03 -46.03
C MET A 140 -23.67 23.44 -46.62
N SER A 141 -24.82 24.10 -46.47
CA SER A 141 -25.01 25.50 -46.91
C SER A 141 -24.21 26.50 -46.08
N ALA A 142 -23.87 26.16 -44.82
CA ALA A 142 -22.98 26.94 -43.97
C ALA A 142 -21.49 26.73 -44.26
N GLY A 143 -21.14 25.90 -45.27
CA GLY A 143 -19.77 25.71 -45.73
C GLY A 143 -19.00 24.60 -45.01
N ALA A 144 -19.68 23.66 -44.34
CA ALA A 144 -19.04 22.43 -43.87
C ALA A 144 -18.35 21.70 -45.05
N LYS A 145 -17.15 21.17 -44.84
CA LYS A 145 -16.38 20.42 -45.85
C LYS A 145 -17.01 19.05 -46.12
N SER A 146 -17.40 18.35 -45.06
CA SER A 146 -18.16 17.11 -45.11
C SER A 146 -19.01 16.96 -43.85
N VAL A 147 -20.06 16.14 -43.98
CA VAL A 147 -20.91 15.72 -42.85
C VAL A 147 -20.84 14.20 -42.77
N ALA A 148 -20.48 13.65 -41.63
CA ALA A 148 -20.45 12.21 -41.41
C ALA A 148 -21.51 11.86 -40.37
N VAL A 149 -22.47 11.01 -40.75
CA VAL A 149 -23.60 10.64 -39.91
C VAL A 149 -23.34 9.24 -39.38
N ASP A 150 -23.18 9.12 -38.07
CA ASP A 150 -22.90 7.87 -37.35
C ASP A 150 -24.21 7.12 -37.01
N LEU A 151 -25.00 6.83 -38.05
CA LEU A 151 -26.27 6.08 -37.99
C LEU A 151 -26.45 5.26 -39.28
N ILE A 152 -26.71 3.95 -39.16
CA ILE A 152 -26.65 3.03 -40.30
C ILE A 152 -27.91 3.07 -41.19
N PHE A 153 -29.07 3.55 -40.74
CA PHE A 153 -30.29 3.69 -41.56
C PHE A 153 -30.65 2.44 -42.40
N ASP A 154 -30.47 1.26 -41.81
CA ASP A 154 -30.68 -0.07 -42.40
C ASP A 154 -32.16 -0.49 -42.52
N THR A 155 -33.05 0.19 -41.78
CA THR A 155 -34.48 -0.10 -41.74
C THR A 155 -35.35 1.08 -42.24
N PRO A 156 -36.48 0.80 -42.93
CA PRO A 156 -37.41 1.82 -43.40
C PRO A 156 -37.88 2.75 -42.27
N SER A 157 -38.15 4.03 -42.59
CA SER A 157 -38.66 4.97 -41.59
C SER A 157 -40.04 4.53 -41.07
N SER A 158 -40.20 4.53 -39.75
CA SER A 158 -41.50 4.34 -39.09
C SER A 158 -42.50 5.48 -39.39
N HIS A 159 -42.04 6.57 -40.02
CA HIS A 159 -42.85 7.71 -40.44
C HIS A 159 -43.26 7.64 -41.93
N GLY A 160 -43.00 6.50 -42.57
CA GLY A 160 -43.40 6.20 -43.95
C GLY A 160 -42.38 6.63 -45.00
N ILE A 161 -42.54 6.11 -46.21
CA ILE A 161 -41.56 6.25 -47.30
C ILE A 161 -41.26 7.71 -47.69
N GLN A 162 -42.21 8.63 -47.54
CA GLN A 162 -42.00 10.05 -47.84
C GLN A 162 -40.94 10.70 -46.94
N ASP A 163 -40.78 10.19 -45.72
CA ASP A 163 -39.73 10.64 -44.80
C ASP A 163 -38.35 10.17 -45.28
N ASP A 164 -38.21 8.90 -45.66
CA ASP A 164 -36.98 8.36 -46.26
C ASP A 164 -36.61 9.12 -47.55
N LEU A 165 -37.58 9.39 -48.43
CA LEU A 165 -37.35 10.14 -49.68
C LEU A 165 -36.81 11.56 -49.44
N ARG A 166 -37.11 12.19 -48.30
CA ARG A 166 -36.55 13.52 -47.96
C ARG A 166 -35.05 13.43 -47.67
N LEU A 167 -34.64 12.43 -46.88
CA LEU A 167 -33.23 12.21 -46.60
C LEU A 167 -32.48 11.76 -47.86
N GLN A 168 -33.05 10.84 -48.64
CA GLN A 168 -32.49 10.43 -49.94
C GLN A 168 -32.19 11.64 -50.84
N LYS A 169 -33.15 12.55 -51.05
CA LYS A 169 -32.95 13.74 -51.88
C LYS A 169 -31.79 14.61 -51.39
N THR A 170 -31.64 14.73 -50.08
CA THR A 170 -30.55 15.51 -49.47
C THR A 170 -29.21 14.83 -49.66
N LEU A 171 -29.14 13.51 -49.43
CA LEU A 171 -27.92 12.72 -49.66
C LEU A 171 -27.51 12.79 -51.13
N GLN A 172 -28.45 12.65 -52.08
CA GLN A 172 -28.18 12.78 -53.51
C GLN A 172 -27.65 14.17 -53.90
N ARG A 173 -28.22 15.24 -53.32
CA ARG A 173 -27.76 16.62 -53.54
C ARG A 173 -26.30 16.81 -53.14
N TYR A 174 -25.85 16.14 -52.08
CA TYR A 174 -24.49 16.24 -51.55
C TYR A 174 -23.71 14.92 -51.68
N ALA A 175 -23.98 14.16 -52.75
CA ALA A 175 -23.31 12.89 -53.02
C ALA A 175 -21.79 13.04 -52.94
N GLY A 176 -21.14 12.10 -52.27
CA GLY A 176 -19.69 12.11 -52.01
C GLY A 176 -19.21 13.10 -50.94
N ARG A 177 -20.09 13.93 -50.36
CA ARG A 177 -19.75 14.85 -49.24
C ARG A 177 -20.44 14.51 -47.93
N VAL A 178 -21.40 13.59 -47.96
CA VAL A 178 -22.04 13.03 -46.76
C VAL A 178 -21.63 11.57 -46.61
N THR A 179 -21.05 11.23 -45.47
CA THR A 179 -20.57 9.87 -45.16
C THR A 179 -21.58 9.13 -44.30
N LEU A 180 -21.92 7.90 -44.68
CA LEU A 180 -22.75 6.99 -43.89
C LEU A 180 -21.92 5.79 -43.38
N PRO A 181 -22.30 5.18 -42.25
CA PRO A 181 -21.54 4.09 -41.67
C PRO A 181 -21.98 2.75 -42.24
N VAL A 182 -21.05 1.80 -42.26
CA VAL A 182 -21.35 0.37 -42.42
C VAL A 182 -20.80 -0.37 -41.19
N LEU A 183 -21.45 -1.47 -40.81
CA LEU A 183 -21.04 -2.28 -39.67
C LEU A 183 -20.77 -3.71 -40.14
N TYR A 184 -19.58 -4.20 -39.86
CA TYR A 184 -19.31 -5.63 -39.89
C TYR A 184 -19.88 -6.24 -38.62
N ALA A 185 -20.89 -7.09 -38.76
CA ALA A 185 -21.49 -7.82 -37.64
C ALA A 185 -21.09 -9.28 -37.72
N GLU A 186 -20.84 -9.88 -36.56
CA GLU A 186 -20.62 -11.32 -36.40
C GLU A 186 -21.95 -11.98 -36.08
N ASP A 187 -22.27 -13.05 -36.81
CA ASP A 187 -23.45 -13.88 -36.54
C ASP A 187 -23.01 -15.34 -36.40
N THR A 188 -23.52 -16.01 -35.37
CA THR A 188 -23.26 -17.42 -35.12
C THR A 188 -24.35 -18.24 -35.77
N LEU A 189 -24.08 -18.72 -36.99
CA LEU A 189 -24.96 -19.67 -37.67
C LEU A 189 -24.59 -21.11 -37.27
N ASN A 190 -25.49 -22.07 -37.51
CA ASN A 190 -25.25 -23.50 -37.24
C ASN A 190 -24.03 -24.10 -37.98
N ILE A 191 -23.48 -23.36 -38.95
CA ILE A 191 -22.31 -23.72 -39.77
C ILE A 191 -21.01 -23.05 -39.30
N GLY A 192 -21.05 -22.18 -38.29
CA GLY A 192 -19.92 -21.41 -37.78
C GLY A 192 -20.17 -19.90 -37.72
N LEU A 193 -19.11 -19.17 -37.38
CA LEU A 193 -19.12 -17.71 -37.21
C LEU A 193 -19.03 -17.03 -38.58
N VAL A 194 -20.07 -16.30 -38.99
CA VAL A 194 -20.16 -15.63 -40.29
C VAL A 194 -20.15 -14.13 -40.08
N HIS A 195 -19.34 -13.43 -40.88
CA HIS A 195 -19.32 -11.97 -40.89
C HIS A 195 -20.28 -11.44 -41.96
N GLN A 196 -21.19 -10.56 -41.58
CA GLN A 196 -22.13 -9.88 -42.46
C GLN A 196 -21.92 -8.37 -42.45
N ILE A 197 -22.28 -7.69 -43.54
CA ILE A 197 -22.30 -6.22 -43.59
C ILE A 197 -23.73 -5.75 -43.35
N ILE A 198 -23.90 -4.95 -42.31
CA ILE A 198 -25.08 -4.11 -42.13
C ILE A 198 -24.76 -2.77 -42.78
N SER A 199 -25.53 -2.39 -43.81
CA SER A 199 -25.33 -1.17 -44.59
C SER A 199 -26.63 -0.36 -44.67
N PRO A 200 -26.55 0.94 -44.98
CA PRO A 200 -27.74 1.75 -45.22
C PRO A 200 -28.56 1.18 -46.36
N GLN A 201 -29.89 1.33 -46.25
CA GLN A 201 -30.80 0.95 -47.33
C GLN A 201 -30.34 1.49 -48.68
N GLU A 202 -30.55 0.72 -49.75
CA GLU A 202 -30.11 1.07 -51.11
C GLU A 202 -30.56 2.47 -51.54
N ILE A 203 -31.74 2.92 -51.10
CA ILE A 203 -32.27 4.26 -51.39
C ILE A 203 -31.35 5.39 -50.89
N PHE A 204 -30.52 5.15 -49.87
CA PHE A 204 -29.58 6.13 -49.30
C PHE A 204 -28.17 6.03 -49.89
N GLN A 205 -27.89 5.01 -50.70
CA GLN A 205 -26.60 4.84 -51.34
C GLN A 205 -26.50 5.76 -52.56
N THR A 206 -25.58 6.73 -52.50
CA THR A 206 -25.40 7.76 -53.52
C THR A 206 -24.25 7.44 -54.46
N GLN A 207 -24.16 8.15 -55.59
CA GLN A 207 -23.04 8.09 -56.52
C GLN A 207 -22.53 9.52 -56.80
N PRO A 208 -21.26 9.86 -56.49
CA PRO A 208 -20.27 9.03 -55.82
C PRO A 208 -20.69 8.69 -54.38
N SER A 209 -20.44 7.43 -53.96
CA SER A 209 -20.75 6.99 -52.60
C SER A 209 -19.68 7.46 -51.60
N SER A 210 -20.08 7.69 -50.36
CA SER A 210 -19.17 7.85 -49.23
C SER A 210 -19.70 7.02 -48.08
N MET A 211 -19.14 5.82 -47.92
CA MET A 211 -19.48 4.89 -46.85
C MET A 211 -18.20 4.38 -46.20
N GLY A 212 -18.23 4.14 -44.89
CA GLY A 212 -17.06 3.58 -44.20
C GLY A 212 -17.41 2.82 -42.93
N SER A 213 -16.55 1.87 -42.56
CA SER A 213 -16.77 0.98 -41.42
C SER A 213 -16.53 1.67 -40.08
N ILE A 214 -17.47 1.48 -39.14
CA ILE A 214 -17.37 1.97 -37.75
C ILE A 214 -16.79 0.93 -36.78
N ASN A 215 -16.26 -0.18 -37.29
CA ASN A 215 -15.71 -1.24 -36.47
C ASN A 215 -14.34 -0.86 -35.91
N TYR A 216 -14.14 -1.15 -34.63
CA TYR A 216 -12.87 -0.99 -33.94
C TYR A 216 -12.38 -2.33 -33.41
N PRO A 217 -11.07 -2.60 -33.49
CA PRO A 217 -10.52 -3.77 -32.83
C PRO A 217 -10.54 -3.57 -31.32
N THR A 218 -11.19 -4.48 -30.60
CA THR A 218 -11.04 -4.60 -29.16
C THR A 218 -9.75 -5.36 -28.85
N GLU A 219 -9.00 -4.89 -27.86
CA GLU A 219 -7.74 -5.51 -27.45
C GLU A 219 -7.91 -6.37 -26.20
N ALA A 220 -6.84 -7.03 -25.74
CA ALA A 220 -6.89 -7.99 -24.62
C ALA A 220 -7.44 -7.43 -23.28
N ASN A 221 -7.54 -6.10 -23.14
CA ASN A 221 -8.13 -5.41 -21.99
C ASN A 221 -9.53 -4.85 -22.28
N ASP A 222 -10.18 -5.32 -23.34
CA ASP A 222 -11.49 -4.91 -23.84
C ASP A 222 -11.58 -3.42 -24.18
N LYS A 223 -10.43 -2.76 -24.43
CA LYS A 223 -10.37 -1.34 -24.80
C LYS A 223 -9.97 -1.13 -26.26
N ILE A 224 -10.38 0.00 -26.80
CA ILE A 224 -9.96 0.49 -28.11
C ILE A 224 -8.69 1.32 -27.95
N HIS A 225 -7.60 0.84 -28.54
CA HIS A 225 -6.36 1.59 -28.73
C HIS A 225 -6.00 1.75 -30.20
N ALA A 226 -6.35 0.77 -31.03
CA ALA A 226 -5.98 0.72 -32.43
C ALA A 226 -6.94 1.52 -33.33
N LEU A 227 -6.39 2.03 -34.44
CA LEU A 227 -7.16 2.71 -35.47
C LEU A 227 -8.21 1.76 -36.09
N PRO A 228 -9.35 2.27 -36.55
CA PRO A 228 -10.41 1.44 -37.13
C PRO A 228 -9.95 0.75 -38.43
N SER A 229 -8.94 1.29 -39.13
CA SER A 229 -8.31 0.65 -40.29
C SER A 229 -7.61 -0.67 -39.97
N GLU A 230 -7.32 -0.95 -38.69
CA GLU A 230 -6.72 -2.21 -38.26
C GLU A 230 -7.75 -3.31 -38.00
N TYR A 231 -9.04 -2.97 -37.84
CA TYR A 231 -10.08 -3.97 -37.56
C TYR A 231 -10.09 -5.09 -38.62
N PRO A 232 -10.10 -4.79 -39.94
CA PRO A 232 -10.14 -5.86 -40.92
C PRO A 232 -8.93 -6.79 -40.89
N ARG A 233 -7.74 -6.23 -40.63
CA ARG A 233 -6.50 -7.00 -40.56
C ARG A 233 -6.49 -7.95 -39.38
N ARG A 234 -7.07 -7.55 -38.24
CA ARG A 234 -7.14 -8.41 -37.06
C ARG A 234 -8.10 -9.56 -37.24
N VAL A 235 -9.30 -9.29 -37.76
CA VAL A 235 -10.27 -10.34 -38.07
C VAL A 235 -9.70 -11.34 -39.08
N GLU A 236 -9.02 -10.86 -40.14
CA GLU A 236 -8.35 -11.74 -41.11
C GLU A 236 -7.27 -12.61 -40.44
N PHE A 237 -6.45 -12.03 -39.56
CA PHE A 237 -5.41 -12.73 -38.84
C PHE A 237 -5.96 -13.78 -37.86
N ASP A 238 -7.00 -13.44 -37.12
CA ASP A 238 -7.63 -14.32 -36.13
C ASP A 238 -8.33 -15.51 -36.80
N LEU A 239 -9.05 -15.27 -37.90
CA LEU A 239 -9.65 -16.33 -38.73
C LEU A 239 -8.58 -17.27 -39.32
N ALA A 240 -7.46 -16.71 -39.80
CA ALA A 240 -6.36 -17.51 -40.32
C ALA A 240 -5.71 -18.36 -39.23
N GLN A 241 -5.50 -17.83 -38.02
CA GLN A 241 -4.97 -18.57 -36.87
C GLN A 241 -5.94 -19.63 -36.35
N ALA A 242 -7.26 -19.39 -36.42
CA ALA A 242 -8.29 -20.35 -36.05
C ALA A 242 -8.42 -21.53 -37.04
N GLY A 243 -7.60 -21.58 -38.09
CA GLY A 243 -7.64 -22.65 -39.10
C GLY A 243 -8.67 -22.42 -40.21
N ASN A 244 -9.21 -21.20 -40.35
CA ASN A 244 -10.24 -20.84 -41.32
C ASN A 244 -9.71 -19.86 -42.41
N PRO A 245 -8.68 -20.23 -43.20
CA PRO A 245 -8.02 -19.30 -44.13
C PRO A 245 -8.90 -18.90 -45.33
N GLN A 246 -9.97 -19.64 -45.65
CA GLN A 246 -10.90 -19.25 -46.69
C GLN A 246 -11.85 -18.14 -46.21
N ASP A 247 -12.36 -18.27 -44.99
CA ASP A 247 -13.21 -17.24 -44.38
C ASP A 247 -12.44 -15.94 -44.18
N ALA A 248 -11.15 -16.04 -43.79
CA ALA A 248 -10.24 -14.89 -43.74
C ALA A 248 -10.18 -14.14 -45.08
N LYS A 249 -10.03 -14.86 -46.20
CA LYS A 249 -10.01 -14.26 -47.56
C LYS A 249 -11.35 -13.68 -47.99
N ILE A 250 -12.45 -14.36 -47.66
CA ILE A 250 -13.82 -13.88 -47.94
C ILE A 250 -14.04 -12.56 -47.20
N PHE A 251 -13.72 -12.53 -45.91
CA PHE A 251 -13.81 -11.34 -45.09
C PHE A 251 -12.89 -10.22 -45.61
N ALA A 252 -11.63 -10.50 -45.95
CA ALA A 252 -10.72 -9.49 -46.47
C ALA A 252 -11.22 -8.87 -47.79
N ARG A 253 -11.80 -9.68 -48.70
CA ARG A 253 -12.42 -9.19 -49.94
C ARG A 253 -13.68 -8.35 -49.67
N MET A 254 -14.44 -8.71 -48.65
CA MET A 254 -15.62 -7.96 -48.23
C MET A 254 -15.21 -6.62 -47.58
N ALA A 255 -14.20 -6.63 -46.72
CA ALA A 255 -13.73 -5.46 -46.00
C ALA A 255 -13.00 -4.46 -46.90
N SER A 256 -12.35 -4.91 -47.98
CA SER A 256 -11.68 -4.01 -48.94
C SER A 256 -12.63 -3.10 -49.71
N GLN A 257 -13.95 -3.34 -49.67
CA GLN A 257 -14.96 -2.53 -50.35
C GLN A 257 -15.20 -1.18 -49.66
N TYR A 258 -14.93 -1.09 -48.35
CA TYR A 258 -15.21 0.10 -47.56
C TYR A 258 -13.97 0.52 -46.77
N PRO A 259 -13.52 1.78 -46.88
CA PRO A 259 -12.52 2.29 -45.96
C PRO A 259 -13.11 2.40 -44.54
N SER A 260 -12.28 2.71 -43.54
CA SER A 260 -12.81 3.06 -42.22
C SER A 260 -13.67 4.33 -42.29
N PHE A 261 -14.64 4.48 -41.39
CA PHE A 261 -15.55 5.64 -41.33
C PHE A 261 -14.77 6.96 -41.22
N ALA A 262 -13.69 6.99 -40.44
CA ALA A 262 -12.80 8.14 -40.33
C ALA A 262 -12.15 8.50 -41.68
N GLN A 263 -11.64 7.52 -42.42
CA GLN A 263 -11.05 7.74 -43.75
C GLN A 263 -12.12 8.18 -44.77
N ALA A 264 -13.31 7.56 -44.74
CA ALA A 264 -14.43 7.93 -45.60
C ALA A 264 -14.85 9.39 -45.39
N ALA A 265 -14.96 9.83 -44.12
CA ALA A 265 -15.33 11.19 -43.75
C ALA A 265 -14.30 12.23 -44.19
N LEU A 266 -13.00 11.92 -44.06
CA LEU A 266 -11.91 12.76 -44.56
C LEU A 266 -11.90 12.85 -46.09
N ASN A 267 -12.07 11.72 -46.78
CA ASN A 267 -12.15 11.66 -48.24
C ASN A 267 -13.34 12.48 -48.75
N ALA A 268 -14.50 12.39 -48.10
CA ALA A 268 -15.69 13.16 -48.43
C ALA A 268 -15.47 14.68 -48.28
N GLY A 269 -14.66 15.08 -47.29
CA GLY A 269 -14.27 16.46 -47.06
C GLY A 269 -13.17 16.96 -48.00
N LYS A 270 -12.65 16.09 -48.88
CA LYS A 270 -11.44 16.33 -49.69
C LYS A 270 -10.26 16.81 -48.84
N LEU A 271 -10.19 16.33 -47.61
CA LEU A 271 -9.12 16.65 -46.68
C LEU A 271 -7.92 15.75 -46.98
N THR A 272 -6.79 16.35 -47.35
CA THR A 272 -5.56 15.60 -47.58
C THR A 272 -4.96 15.19 -46.25
N TYR A 273 -4.77 13.88 -46.04
CA TYR A 273 -4.05 13.33 -44.91
C TYR A 273 -3.00 12.33 -45.41
N GLN A 274 -1.95 12.15 -44.62
CA GLN A 274 -0.91 11.15 -44.92
C GLN A 274 -1.36 9.79 -44.38
N PRO A 275 -0.95 8.68 -45.02
CA PRO A 275 -1.12 7.36 -44.43
C PRO A 275 -0.57 7.34 -42.99
N PRO A 276 -1.33 6.81 -42.02
CA PRO A 276 -0.90 6.80 -40.64
C PRO A 276 0.39 5.98 -40.52
N LYS A 277 1.39 6.54 -39.83
CA LYS A 277 2.67 5.87 -39.59
C LYS A 277 2.59 4.78 -38.52
N GLY A 278 1.55 4.84 -37.69
CA GLY A 278 1.28 3.91 -36.62
C GLY A 278 -0.14 3.38 -36.67
N GLU A 279 -0.35 2.34 -35.89
CA GLU A 279 -1.56 1.53 -35.86
C GLU A 279 -2.52 1.94 -34.73
N ASN A 280 -2.12 2.85 -33.83
CA ASN A 280 -2.90 3.27 -32.67
C ASN A 280 -3.42 4.71 -32.76
N ILE A 281 -4.59 4.93 -32.16
CA ILE A 281 -5.26 6.22 -32.04
C ILE A 281 -4.47 7.12 -31.08
N PHE A 282 -4.32 8.38 -31.46
CA PHE A 282 -3.89 9.43 -30.54
C PHE A 282 -5.14 10.02 -29.89
N PHE A 283 -5.54 9.48 -28.74
CA PHE A 283 -6.67 10.06 -27.99
C PHE A 283 -6.31 11.48 -27.55
N TYR A 284 -7.22 12.43 -27.73
CA TYR A 284 -7.02 13.83 -27.35
C TYR A 284 -7.41 14.08 -25.89
N GLY A 285 -8.38 13.36 -25.34
CA GLY A 285 -8.76 13.49 -23.94
C GLY A 285 -9.95 12.60 -23.57
N PRO A 286 -10.53 12.80 -22.37
CA PRO A 286 -11.77 12.16 -21.95
C PRO A 286 -12.98 12.66 -22.77
N THR A 287 -14.18 12.17 -22.44
CA THR A 287 -15.43 12.61 -23.08
C THR A 287 -15.57 14.14 -23.06
N GLU A 288 -16.27 14.71 -24.04
CA GLU A 288 -16.48 16.17 -24.18
C GLU A 288 -15.21 16.99 -24.50
N THR A 289 -14.12 16.34 -24.92
CA THR A 289 -12.89 17.04 -25.33
C THR A 289 -13.06 17.83 -26.64
N PHE A 290 -13.85 17.29 -27.59
CA PHE A 290 -14.13 17.94 -28.86
C PHE A 290 -15.18 19.03 -28.73
N THR A 291 -15.22 19.99 -29.66
CA THR A 291 -16.32 20.97 -29.70
C THR A 291 -17.62 20.25 -30.06
N GLN A 292 -18.66 20.45 -29.27
CA GLN A 292 -19.96 19.79 -29.42
C GLN A 292 -21.10 20.81 -29.53
N VAL A 293 -22.09 20.52 -30.37
CA VAL A 293 -23.32 21.30 -30.54
C VAL A 293 -24.51 20.34 -30.44
N SER A 294 -25.57 20.68 -29.70
CA SER A 294 -26.74 19.80 -29.62
C SER A 294 -27.55 19.85 -30.93
N PHE A 295 -28.09 18.71 -31.37
CA PHE A 295 -28.77 18.60 -32.67
C PHE A 295 -29.93 19.59 -32.82
N TRP A 296 -30.71 19.83 -31.77
CA TRP A 296 -31.85 20.76 -31.81
C TRP A 296 -31.44 22.20 -32.20
N GLU A 297 -30.23 22.63 -31.85
CA GLU A 297 -29.70 23.96 -32.20
C GLU A 297 -29.55 24.15 -33.71
N LEU A 298 -29.42 23.04 -34.46
CA LEU A 298 -29.40 23.06 -35.91
C LEU A 298 -30.78 23.24 -36.51
N LEU A 299 -31.87 22.95 -35.80
CA LEU A 299 -33.24 23.12 -36.30
C LEU A 299 -33.85 24.45 -35.84
N ASP A 300 -33.49 24.91 -34.64
CA ASP A 300 -33.98 26.16 -34.08
C ASP A 300 -33.52 27.40 -34.89
N PRO A 301 -34.44 28.31 -35.28
CA PRO A 301 -34.09 29.47 -36.11
C PRO A 301 -33.12 30.46 -35.45
N GLU A 302 -33.22 30.69 -34.14
CA GLU A 302 -32.43 31.70 -33.44
C GLU A 302 -31.01 31.20 -33.17
N THR A 303 -30.86 29.97 -32.66
CA THR A 303 -29.54 29.34 -32.50
C THR A 303 -28.85 29.16 -33.85
N TRP A 304 -29.59 28.73 -34.88
CA TRP A 304 -29.04 28.56 -36.22
C TRP A 304 -28.53 29.88 -36.80
N LYS A 305 -29.27 30.98 -36.62
CA LYS A 305 -28.83 32.32 -37.02
C LYS A 305 -27.52 32.72 -36.33
N ASN A 306 -27.38 32.38 -35.05
CA ASN A 306 -26.14 32.61 -34.30
C ASN A 306 -24.97 31.78 -34.84
N HIS A 307 -25.14 30.48 -35.08
CA HIS A 307 -24.07 29.66 -35.66
C HIS A 307 -23.65 30.13 -37.05
N ARG A 308 -24.61 30.56 -37.88
CA ARG A 308 -24.33 31.12 -39.20
C ARG A 308 -23.55 32.42 -39.11
N ARG A 309 -23.94 33.34 -38.21
CA ARG A 309 -23.21 34.60 -37.96
C ARG A 309 -21.78 34.33 -37.49
N ASN A 310 -21.60 33.34 -36.62
CA ASN A 310 -20.31 32.99 -36.04
C ASN A 310 -19.48 32.06 -36.93
N LYS A 311 -19.97 31.66 -38.11
CA LYS A 311 -19.30 30.76 -39.05
C LYS A 311 -18.86 29.43 -38.41
N THR A 312 -19.63 28.94 -37.43
CA THR A 312 -19.27 27.78 -36.58
C THR A 312 -18.84 26.56 -37.39
N PHE A 313 -19.53 26.28 -38.49
CA PHE A 313 -19.34 25.07 -39.32
C PHE A 313 -18.53 25.32 -40.61
N GLU A 314 -18.12 26.57 -40.87
CA GLU A 314 -17.42 26.90 -42.13
C GLU A 314 -16.06 26.23 -42.18
N GLY A 315 -15.82 25.43 -43.23
CA GLY A 315 -14.56 24.71 -43.42
C GLY A 315 -14.36 23.50 -42.52
N LYS A 316 -15.36 23.11 -41.72
CA LYS A 316 -15.29 22.03 -40.73
C LYS A 316 -15.76 20.67 -41.28
N LEU A 317 -15.27 19.59 -40.69
CA LEU A 317 -15.84 18.26 -40.80
C LEU A 317 -16.79 18.06 -39.61
N VAL A 318 -18.05 17.77 -39.90
CA VAL A 318 -19.09 17.68 -38.87
C VAL A 318 -19.53 16.23 -38.70
N LEU A 319 -19.39 15.69 -37.50
CA LEU A 319 -19.84 14.36 -37.12
C LEU A 319 -21.21 14.47 -36.44
N ILE A 320 -22.22 13.79 -36.95
CA ILE A 320 -23.55 13.69 -36.31
C ILE A 320 -23.67 12.30 -35.71
N GLY A 321 -23.87 12.17 -34.41
CA GLY A 321 -23.99 10.85 -33.79
C GLY A 321 -24.60 10.86 -32.39
N PRO A 322 -25.04 9.68 -31.90
CA PRO A 322 -25.59 9.53 -30.57
C PRO A 322 -24.55 9.77 -29.48
N THR A 323 -24.95 10.53 -28.46
CA THR A 323 -24.13 10.70 -27.24
C THR A 323 -24.84 10.25 -25.96
N GLY A 324 -26.11 9.85 -26.04
CA GLY A 324 -26.92 9.42 -24.89
C GLY A 324 -27.03 7.91 -24.73
N GLU A 325 -27.41 7.47 -23.52
CA GLU A 325 -27.60 6.06 -23.15
C GLU A 325 -28.53 5.19 -24.02
N PRO A 326 -29.67 5.68 -24.57
CA PRO A 326 -30.61 4.81 -25.28
C PRO A 326 -30.05 4.17 -26.55
N TYR A 327 -28.92 4.67 -27.08
CA TYR A 327 -28.32 4.18 -28.32
C TYR A 327 -27.26 3.08 -28.12
N LYS A 328 -26.86 2.80 -26.86
CA LYS A 328 -25.89 1.74 -26.47
C LYS A 328 -24.56 1.73 -27.25
N ASP A 329 -24.15 2.85 -27.83
CA ASP A 329 -22.90 2.98 -28.59
C ASP A 329 -21.76 3.51 -27.70
N PHE A 330 -21.36 2.70 -26.74
CA PHE A 330 -20.31 3.02 -25.77
C PHE A 330 -19.15 2.05 -25.89
N HIS A 331 -17.94 2.61 -25.86
CA HIS A 331 -16.70 1.87 -26.02
C HIS A 331 -15.76 2.15 -24.86
N SER A 332 -15.05 1.12 -24.42
CA SER A 332 -13.99 1.28 -23.42
C SER A 332 -12.73 1.82 -24.09
N THR A 333 -12.16 2.90 -23.56
CA THR A 333 -10.99 3.60 -24.10
C THR A 333 -9.94 3.83 -22.99
N PRO A 334 -8.74 4.37 -23.32
CA PRO A 334 -7.76 4.76 -22.31
C PRO A 334 -8.29 5.72 -21.23
N PHE A 335 -9.26 6.58 -21.57
CA PHE A 335 -9.88 7.56 -20.67
C PHE A 335 -11.19 7.06 -20.02
N GLY A 336 -11.52 5.78 -20.16
CA GLY A 336 -12.78 5.21 -19.66
C GLY A 336 -13.80 4.99 -20.76
N ILE A 337 -15.09 5.00 -20.41
CA ILE A 337 -16.18 4.77 -21.35
C ILE A 337 -16.37 6.02 -22.21
N MET A 338 -16.43 5.86 -23.53
CA MET A 338 -16.56 6.94 -24.51
C MET A 338 -17.62 6.57 -25.56
N GLN A 339 -18.37 7.55 -26.04
CA GLN A 339 -19.38 7.33 -27.08
C GLN A 339 -18.72 7.08 -28.44
N GLY A 340 -19.31 6.23 -29.28
CA GLY A 340 -18.73 5.85 -30.58
C GLY A 340 -18.43 7.05 -31.48
N VAL A 341 -19.31 8.06 -31.50
CA VAL A 341 -19.08 9.31 -32.24
C VAL A 341 -17.83 10.08 -31.76
N GLU A 342 -17.51 10.01 -30.47
CA GLU A 342 -16.29 10.63 -29.91
C GLU A 342 -15.04 9.80 -30.21
N VAL A 343 -15.15 8.46 -30.23
CA VAL A 343 -14.06 7.59 -30.71
C VAL A 343 -13.77 7.87 -32.19
N ASN A 344 -14.81 8.04 -33.01
CA ASN A 344 -14.71 8.46 -34.41
C ASN A 344 -14.04 9.83 -34.55
N ALA A 345 -14.37 10.81 -33.70
CA ALA A 345 -13.72 12.12 -33.69
C ALA A 345 -12.22 12.01 -33.38
N ASN A 346 -11.82 11.19 -32.39
CA ASN A 346 -10.42 10.93 -32.07
C ASN A 346 -9.67 10.27 -33.26
N SER A 347 -10.29 9.32 -33.94
CA SER A 347 -9.74 8.66 -35.13
C SER A 347 -9.53 9.64 -36.29
N ILE A 348 -10.53 10.48 -36.59
CA ILE A 348 -10.44 11.51 -37.63
C ILE A 348 -9.33 12.51 -37.29
N ALA A 349 -9.31 13.01 -36.06
CA ALA A 349 -8.29 13.95 -35.60
C ALA A 349 -6.88 13.35 -35.61
N THR A 350 -6.75 12.05 -35.32
CA THR A 350 -5.47 11.33 -35.40
C THR A 350 -4.94 11.30 -36.83
N LEU A 351 -5.82 11.01 -37.81
CA LEU A 351 -5.46 10.97 -39.23
C LEU A 351 -5.17 12.37 -39.78
N LEU A 352 -6.01 13.36 -39.44
CA LEU A 352 -5.90 14.73 -39.93
C LEU A 352 -4.57 15.38 -39.52
N GLU A 353 -4.15 15.18 -38.27
CA GLU A 353 -2.90 15.75 -37.75
C GLU A 353 -1.68 14.81 -37.88
N ASN A 354 -1.85 13.63 -38.49
CA ASN A 354 -0.81 12.60 -38.61
C ASN A 354 -0.16 12.26 -37.25
N ARG A 355 -0.99 12.01 -36.23
CA ARG A 355 -0.56 11.76 -34.84
C ARG A 355 -0.62 10.29 -34.41
N SER A 356 -0.91 9.37 -35.33
CA SER A 356 -0.98 7.93 -35.02
C SER A 356 0.23 7.46 -34.22
N ILE A 357 -0.01 6.63 -33.21
CA ILE A 357 1.02 6.08 -32.33
C ILE A 357 1.42 4.70 -32.83
N SER A 358 2.72 4.43 -32.94
CA SER A 358 3.23 3.15 -33.44
C SER A 358 4.00 2.37 -32.37
N THR A 359 4.03 1.06 -32.48
CA THR A 359 5.00 0.24 -31.74
C THR A 359 6.42 0.50 -32.23
N ALA A 360 7.36 0.78 -31.31
CA ALA A 360 8.74 1.11 -31.67
C ALA A 360 9.49 -0.07 -32.30
N ILE A 361 9.10 -1.30 -31.94
CA ILE A 361 9.70 -2.54 -32.41
C ILE A 361 8.56 -3.40 -32.98
N PRO A 362 8.40 -3.50 -34.30
CA PRO A 362 7.19 -4.09 -34.90
C PRO A 362 7.03 -5.60 -34.67
N SER A 363 8.12 -6.34 -34.48
CA SER A 363 8.05 -7.81 -34.35
C SER A 363 8.11 -8.26 -32.90
N LEU A 364 7.15 -9.10 -32.50
CA LEU A 364 7.07 -9.67 -31.15
C LEU A 364 8.38 -10.41 -30.74
N PRO A 365 9.03 -11.20 -31.62
CA PRO A 365 10.32 -11.80 -31.27
C PRO A 365 11.42 -10.76 -31.01
N ALA A 366 11.50 -9.69 -31.80
CA ALA A 366 12.50 -8.63 -31.57
C ALA A 366 12.20 -7.83 -30.31
N GLN A 367 10.93 -7.61 -29.97
CA GLN A 367 10.55 -7.03 -28.67
C GLN A 367 11.05 -7.92 -27.52
N GLY A 368 10.87 -9.23 -27.61
CA GLY A 368 11.37 -10.18 -26.62
C GLY A 368 12.89 -10.11 -26.47
N VAL A 369 13.64 -10.11 -27.57
CA VAL A 369 15.12 -9.96 -27.55
C VAL A 369 15.52 -8.62 -26.94
N PHE A 370 14.84 -7.54 -27.30
CA PHE A 370 15.09 -6.21 -26.73
C PHE A 370 14.90 -6.20 -25.21
N VAL A 371 13.82 -6.81 -24.71
CA VAL A 371 13.57 -6.92 -23.26
C VAL A 371 14.65 -7.75 -22.57
N VAL A 372 15.10 -8.86 -23.15
CA VAL A 372 16.21 -9.66 -22.60
C VAL A 372 17.46 -8.80 -22.45
N LEU A 373 17.86 -8.08 -23.52
CA LEU A 373 19.06 -7.24 -23.51
C LEU A 373 18.95 -6.11 -22.49
N LEU A 374 17.78 -5.46 -22.41
CA LEU A 374 17.51 -4.39 -21.45
C LEU A 374 17.62 -4.88 -20.01
N VAL A 375 17.00 -6.02 -19.68
CA VAL A 375 17.02 -6.59 -18.32
C VAL A 375 18.42 -7.08 -17.96
N LEU A 376 19.15 -7.70 -18.90
CA LEU A 376 20.54 -8.10 -18.69
C LEU A 376 21.46 -6.89 -18.46
N PHE A 377 21.27 -5.80 -19.22
CA PHE A 377 22.01 -4.56 -19.00
C PHE A 377 21.69 -3.94 -17.63
N ALA A 378 20.41 -3.87 -17.25
CA ALA A 378 20.01 -3.42 -15.92
C ALA A 378 20.61 -4.30 -14.81
N GLY A 379 20.64 -5.61 -15.01
CA GLY A 379 21.28 -6.55 -14.09
C GLY A 379 22.81 -6.41 -14.03
N TYR A 380 23.47 -6.08 -15.14
CA TYR A 380 24.87 -5.70 -15.17
C TYR A 380 25.12 -4.46 -14.32
N VAL A 381 24.33 -3.39 -14.49
CA VAL A 381 24.44 -2.17 -13.68
C VAL A 381 24.25 -2.46 -12.19
N GLN A 382 23.26 -3.29 -11.83
CA GLN A 382 23.01 -3.70 -10.44
C GLN A 382 24.18 -4.49 -9.81
N SER A 383 24.96 -5.21 -10.63
CA SER A 383 26.01 -6.14 -10.17
C SER A 383 27.43 -5.68 -10.48
N HIS A 384 27.60 -4.56 -11.18
CA HIS A 384 28.88 -4.02 -11.63
C HIS A 384 29.82 -3.73 -10.46
N ASP A 385 29.31 -3.04 -9.43
CA ASP A 385 30.08 -2.78 -8.22
C ASP A 385 29.78 -3.83 -7.14
N ARG A 386 30.66 -4.83 -7.06
CA ARG A 386 30.58 -5.91 -6.07
C ARG A 386 30.73 -5.42 -4.63
N LYS A 387 31.22 -4.19 -4.39
CA LYS A 387 31.37 -3.61 -3.05
C LYS A 387 30.07 -3.00 -2.52
N VAL A 388 29.07 -2.80 -3.38
CA VAL A 388 27.76 -2.26 -2.99
C VAL A 388 26.94 -3.35 -2.31
N GLY A 389 26.44 -3.06 -1.09
CA GLY A 389 25.65 -3.99 -0.29
C GLY A 389 24.28 -4.32 -0.90
N PRO A 390 23.62 -5.42 -0.48
CA PRO A 390 22.40 -5.95 -1.12
C PRO A 390 21.24 -4.95 -1.20
N LEU A 391 21.02 -4.16 -0.14
CA LEU A 391 19.97 -3.16 -0.08
C LEU A 391 20.15 -2.04 -1.11
N ARG A 392 21.40 -1.60 -1.31
CA ARG A 392 21.72 -0.57 -2.32
C ARG A 392 21.52 -1.10 -3.74
N ARG A 393 21.84 -2.37 -4.00
CA ARG A 393 21.57 -3.00 -5.31
C ARG A 393 20.08 -3.09 -5.61
N PHE A 394 19.27 -3.46 -4.63
CA PHE A 394 17.82 -3.39 -4.77
C PHE A 394 17.34 -1.95 -5.03
N GLY A 395 17.88 -0.98 -4.30
CA GLY A 395 17.64 0.44 -4.55
C GLY A 395 17.98 0.85 -6.00
N THR A 396 19.09 0.39 -6.55
CA THR A 396 19.44 0.64 -7.97
C THR A 396 18.43 0.02 -8.93
N ALA A 397 17.89 -1.18 -8.64
CA ALA A 397 16.86 -1.80 -9.45
C ALA A 397 15.57 -0.95 -9.50
N ILE A 398 15.14 -0.40 -8.37
CA ILE A 398 14.00 0.52 -8.30
C ILE A 398 14.26 1.78 -9.13
N VAL A 399 15.45 2.38 -9.00
CA VAL A 399 15.83 3.58 -9.78
C VAL A 399 15.84 3.27 -11.28
N LEU A 400 16.40 2.13 -11.70
CA LEU A 400 16.41 1.72 -13.10
C LEU A 400 15.00 1.45 -13.64
N ALA A 401 14.13 0.81 -12.86
CA ALA A 401 12.75 0.57 -13.23
C ALA A 401 11.96 1.88 -13.41
N LEU A 402 12.10 2.83 -12.48
CA LEU A 402 11.48 4.16 -12.58
C LEU A 402 12.06 4.96 -13.77
N GLY A 403 13.38 4.85 -14.00
CA GLY A 403 14.04 5.43 -15.16
C GLY A 403 13.47 4.88 -16.48
N TRP A 404 13.25 3.57 -16.56
CA TRP A 404 12.63 2.94 -17.74
C TRP A 404 11.19 3.41 -17.96
N ILE A 405 10.37 3.48 -16.90
CA ILE A 405 9.00 4.02 -16.99
C ILE A 405 9.03 5.47 -17.51
N SER A 406 9.95 6.30 -17.01
CA SER A 406 10.08 7.70 -17.42
C SER A 406 10.51 7.83 -18.89
N ILE A 407 11.45 7.00 -19.35
CA ILE A 407 11.86 6.94 -20.76
C ILE A 407 10.69 6.50 -21.63
N SER A 408 10.01 5.40 -21.27
CA SER A 408 8.83 4.91 -22.00
C SER A 408 7.72 5.95 -22.09
N TYR A 409 7.43 6.65 -21.00
CA TYR A 409 6.44 7.74 -20.99
C TYR A 409 6.86 8.89 -21.91
N SER A 410 8.13 9.31 -21.85
CA SER A 410 8.64 10.41 -22.67
C SER A 410 8.62 10.06 -24.17
N VAL A 411 9.01 8.84 -24.52
CA VAL A 411 8.96 8.32 -25.90
C VAL A 411 7.52 8.17 -26.38
N PHE A 412 6.60 7.79 -25.50
CA PHE A 412 5.17 7.72 -25.80
C PHE A 412 4.57 9.11 -26.09
N VAL A 413 4.81 10.10 -25.21
CA VAL A 413 4.23 11.44 -25.35
C VAL A 413 4.88 12.24 -26.47
N ALA A 414 6.21 12.30 -26.51
CA ALA A 414 6.94 13.11 -27.49
C ALA A 414 7.20 12.37 -28.80
N GLY A 415 7.60 11.10 -28.70
CA GLY A 415 7.95 10.26 -29.85
C GLY A 415 6.77 9.58 -30.52
N ARG A 416 5.60 9.48 -29.85
CA ARG A 416 4.42 8.72 -30.31
C ARG A 416 4.77 7.26 -30.62
N LEU A 417 5.68 6.71 -29.81
CA LEU A 417 6.16 5.35 -29.92
C LEU A 417 5.87 4.57 -28.64
N ILE A 418 5.39 3.34 -28.78
CA ILE A 418 5.15 2.41 -27.68
C ILE A 418 6.38 1.52 -27.51
N LEU A 419 6.94 1.52 -26.30
CA LEU A 419 8.01 0.62 -25.87
C LEU A 419 7.46 -0.47 -24.93
N PRO A 420 7.95 -1.72 -25.00
CA PRO A 420 7.67 -2.73 -23.97
C PRO A 420 8.08 -2.20 -22.59
N THR A 421 7.15 -2.13 -21.64
CA THR A 421 7.38 -1.41 -20.38
C THR A 421 7.08 -2.26 -19.16
N ALA A 422 5.93 -2.94 -19.11
CA ALA A 422 5.49 -3.69 -17.95
C ALA A 422 6.46 -4.85 -17.62
N MET A 423 6.76 -5.70 -18.60
CA MET A 423 7.64 -6.86 -18.40
C MET A 423 9.08 -6.48 -18.01
N PRO A 424 9.75 -5.52 -18.67
CA PRO A 424 11.06 -5.04 -18.22
C PRO A 424 11.05 -4.52 -16.78
N VAL A 425 10.06 -3.72 -16.39
CA VAL A 425 9.95 -3.18 -15.03
C VAL A 425 9.85 -4.31 -14.01
N VAL A 426 8.94 -5.27 -14.23
CA VAL A 426 8.75 -6.42 -13.35
C VAL A 426 10.05 -7.24 -13.26
N ALA A 427 10.69 -7.52 -14.39
CA ALA A 427 11.93 -8.30 -14.42
C ALA A 427 13.10 -7.59 -13.72
N ILE A 428 13.25 -6.28 -13.91
CA ILE A 428 14.28 -5.48 -13.24
C ILE A 428 14.07 -5.51 -11.72
N VAL A 429 12.85 -5.27 -11.25
CA VAL A 429 12.54 -5.29 -9.81
C VAL A 429 12.74 -6.68 -9.20
N LEU A 430 12.27 -7.73 -9.87
CA LEU A 430 12.48 -9.12 -9.43
C LEU A 430 13.96 -9.51 -9.40
N SER A 431 14.75 -9.06 -10.38
CA SER A 431 16.19 -9.28 -10.37
C SER A 431 16.87 -8.60 -9.18
N GLY A 432 16.47 -7.37 -8.84
CA GLY A 432 16.95 -6.67 -7.66
C GLY A 432 16.56 -7.37 -6.36
N ALA A 433 15.31 -7.84 -6.26
CA ALA A 433 14.83 -8.60 -5.11
C ALA A 433 15.60 -9.93 -4.95
N SER A 434 15.94 -10.59 -6.06
CA SER A 434 16.81 -11.76 -6.05
C SER A 434 18.20 -11.45 -5.49
N TYR A 435 18.82 -10.34 -5.89
CA TYR A 435 20.09 -9.90 -5.31
C TYR A 435 19.98 -9.54 -3.82
N LEU A 436 18.85 -9.01 -3.38
CA LEU A 436 18.59 -8.74 -1.96
C LEU A 436 18.54 -10.05 -1.17
N ILE A 437 17.73 -11.01 -1.62
CA ILE A 437 17.55 -12.31 -0.94
C ILE A 437 18.85 -13.11 -0.95
N THR A 438 19.49 -13.24 -2.10
CA THR A 438 20.78 -13.95 -2.22
C THR A 438 21.87 -13.26 -1.42
N GLY A 439 21.89 -11.92 -1.39
CA GLY A 439 22.78 -11.12 -0.55
C GLY A 439 22.61 -11.42 0.93
N ILE A 440 21.40 -11.28 1.48
CA ILE A 440 21.09 -11.56 2.89
C ILE A 440 21.40 -13.02 3.23
N THR A 441 21.04 -13.96 2.35
CA THR A 441 21.30 -15.39 2.57
C THR A 441 22.80 -15.68 2.54
N SER A 442 23.55 -15.04 1.64
CA SER A 442 25.00 -15.21 1.54
C SER A 442 25.73 -14.63 2.74
N GLU A 443 25.31 -13.47 3.25
CA GLU A 443 25.83 -12.88 4.50
C GLU A 443 25.57 -13.82 5.67
N LYS A 444 24.34 -14.33 5.81
CA LYS A 444 23.98 -15.30 6.85
C LYS A 444 24.78 -16.61 6.74
N LEU A 445 25.01 -17.11 5.53
CA LEU A 445 25.77 -18.34 5.30
C LEU A 445 27.28 -18.13 5.57
N GLN A 446 27.82 -16.97 5.20
CA GLN A 446 29.19 -16.57 5.54
C GLN A 446 29.36 -16.47 7.04
N GLN A 447 28.41 -15.86 7.75
CA GLN A 447 28.39 -15.77 9.20
C GLN A 447 28.33 -17.16 9.84
N GLN A 448 27.48 -18.06 9.34
CA GLN A 448 27.44 -19.45 9.80
C GLN A 448 28.75 -20.21 9.57
N ARG A 449 29.40 -20.04 8.40
CA ARG A 449 30.70 -20.67 8.10
C ARG A 449 31.83 -20.10 8.94
N ALA A 450 31.88 -18.78 9.12
CA ALA A 450 32.82 -18.12 10.00
C ALA A 450 32.62 -18.59 11.45
N ASN A 451 31.37 -18.75 11.88
CA ASN A 451 31.04 -19.30 13.18
C ASN A 451 31.41 -20.79 13.31
N GLN A 452 31.24 -21.60 12.26
CA GLN A 452 31.71 -22.99 12.25
C GLN A 452 33.24 -23.10 12.29
N GLN A 453 33.97 -22.29 11.52
CA GLN A 453 35.42 -22.23 11.55
C GLN A 453 35.93 -21.73 12.91
N ARG A 454 35.28 -20.71 13.50
CA ARG A 454 35.56 -20.25 14.88
C ARG A 454 35.27 -21.33 15.91
N ARG A 455 34.17 -22.09 15.76
CA ARG A 455 33.84 -23.26 16.63
C ARG A 455 34.90 -24.36 16.51
N GLN A 456 35.37 -24.67 15.32
CA GLN A 456 36.44 -25.66 15.11
C GLN A 456 37.78 -25.17 15.68
N ALA A 457 38.13 -23.90 15.48
CA ALA A 457 39.31 -23.29 16.08
C ALA A 457 39.23 -23.25 17.62
N LEU A 458 38.04 -23.01 18.19
CA LEU A 458 37.78 -23.08 19.63
C LEU A 458 37.80 -24.52 20.18
N GLN A 459 37.40 -25.52 19.41
CA GLN A 459 37.55 -26.93 19.84
C GLN A 459 39.01 -27.40 19.77
N GLN A 460 39.78 -26.92 18.79
CA GLN A 460 41.20 -27.25 18.65
C GLN A 460 42.11 -26.45 19.58
N HIS A 461 41.77 -25.21 19.95
CA HIS A 461 42.65 -24.29 20.71
C HIS A 461 41.98 -23.67 21.97
N GLY A 462 40.71 -23.97 22.27
CA GLY A 462 39.95 -23.38 23.38
C GLY A 462 40.30 -23.89 24.78
N ALA A 463 41.23 -24.84 24.89
CA ALA A 463 41.84 -25.20 26.17
C ALA A 463 42.92 -24.20 26.62
N SER A 464 43.43 -23.34 25.71
CA SER A 464 44.43 -22.32 26.04
C SER A 464 43.79 -21.04 26.59
N GLN A 465 44.35 -20.54 27.69
CA GLN A 465 43.88 -19.36 28.42
C GLN A 465 43.99 -18.07 27.60
N ASP A 466 44.88 -18.03 26.61
CA ASP A 466 45.13 -16.85 25.77
C ASP A 466 44.03 -16.62 24.73
N VAL A 467 43.41 -17.69 24.22
CA VAL A 467 42.29 -17.62 23.28
C VAL A 467 41.03 -17.08 23.98
N LYS A 468 40.83 -17.42 25.25
CA LYS A 468 39.75 -16.87 26.08
C LYS A 468 39.95 -15.36 26.30
N ASN A 469 41.17 -14.92 26.59
CA ASN A 469 41.50 -13.51 26.79
C ASN A 469 41.35 -12.68 25.50
N PHE A 470 41.72 -13.23 24.33
CA PHE A 470 41.56 -12.56 23.03
C PHE A 470 40.08 -12.38 22.63
N ILE A 471 39.22 -13.35 22.96
CA ILE A 471 37.78 -13.30 22.66
C ILE A 471 37.03 -12.31 23.57
N TYR A 472 37.46 -12.14 24.83
CA TYR A 472 36.92 -11.10 25.71
C TYR A 472 37.37 -9.69 25.32
N ALA A 473 38.51 -9.56 24.63
CA ALA A 473 39.03 -8.28 24.16
C ALA A 473 38.42 -7.81 22.82
N SER A 474 37.87 -8.70 21.99
CA SER A 474 37.45 -8.38 20.62
C SER A 474 35.99 -7.89 20.47
N GLY A 475 35.13 -8.07 21.48
CA GLY A 475 33.79 -7.46 21.53
C GLY A 475 32.77 -7.93 20.48
N ASP A 476 33.00 -9.07 19.82
CA ASP A 476 32.19 -9.57 18.69
C ASP A 476 30.88 -10.25 19.16
N SER A 477 29.73 -9.75 18.71
CA SER A 477 28.38 -10.13 19.15
C SER A 477 27.94 -11.53 18.72
N ASP A 478 28.56 -12.13 17.69
CA ASP A 478 28.16 -13.44 17.16
C ASP A 478 28.53 -14.63 18.06
N LEU A 479 29.51 -14.44 18.97
CA LEU A 479 29.87 -15.42 19.99
C LEU A 479 28.82 -15.55 21.10
N ARG A 480 27.89 -14.58 21.23
CA ARG A 480 26.76 -14.65 22.18
C ARG A 480 25.74 -15.72 21.79
N GLY A 481 25.57 -16.00 20.49
CA GLY A 481 24.64 -17.04 20.03
C GLY A 481 25.10 -18.48 20.35
N VAL A 482 26.40 -18.70 20.56
CA VAL A 482 26.93 -19.98 21.08
C VAL A 482 26.72 -20.07 22.60
N MET A 483 26.71 -18.92 23.30
CA MET A 483 26.37 -18.85 24.72
C MET A 483 24.87 -19.02 24.99
N ASP A 484 23.99 -18.88 23.99
CA ASP A 484 22.56 -19.15 24.14
C ASP A 484 22.21 -20.66 24.22
N GLU A 485 23.03 -21.55 23.66
CA GLU A 485 22.90 -23.00 23.90
C GLU A 485 23.33 -23.39 25.33
N GLN A 486 24.20 -22.61 25.97
CA GLN A 486 24.52 -22.76 27.41
C GLN A 486 23.45 -22.12 28.32
N ASN A 487 22.49 -21.36 27.78
CA ASN A 487 21.50 -20.62 28.56
C ASN A 487 20.19 -21.38 28.87
N GLN A 488 20.02 -22.63 28.44
CA GLN A 488 18.93 -23.52 28.88
C GLN A 488 19.12 -24.05 30.32
N ASP A 489 20.24 -23.74 30.97
CA ASP A 489 20.78 -24.52 32.10
C ASP A 489 20.03 -24.45 33.44
N ILE A 490 18.93 -23.69 33.60
CA ILE A 490 18.11 -23.80 34.83
C ILE A 490 16.61 -23.94 34.59
N ILE A 491 16.12 -23.78 33.35
CA ILE A 491 14.70 -23.98 33.07
C ILE A 491 14.38 -25.46 33.24
N GLY A 492 13.40 -25.77 34.10
CA GLY A 492 13.07 -27.14 34.50
C GLY A 492 13.86 -27.68 35.71
N LYS A 493 14.93 -26.99 36.16
CA LYS A 493 15.62 -27.33 37.41
C LYS A 493 14.86 -26.77 38.62
N THR A 494 15.05 -27.41 39.77
CA THR A 494 14.56 -26.95 41.07
C THR A 494 15.73 -26.38 41.87
N LEU A 495 15.70 -25.07 42.14
CA LEU A 495 16.71 -24.39 42.97
C LEU A 495 16.39 -24.61 44.45
N ASP A 496 17.42 -24.86 45.27
CA ASP A 496 17.30 -25.12 46.72
C ASP A 496 16.32 -26.26 47.08
N GLY A 497 16.07 -27.18 46.15
CA GLY A 497 15.03 -28.21 46.29
C GLY A 497 13.60 -27.66 46.42
N ARG A 498 13.39 -26.36 46.23
CA ARG A 498 12.13 -25.64 46.53
C ARG A 498 11.56 -24.85 45.34
N TYR A 499 12.40 -24.22 44.53
CA TYR A 499 11.93 -23.31 43.48
C TYR A 499 12.08 -23.92 42.10
N LYS A 500 10.99 -24.47 41.55
CA LYS A 500 10.97 -25.07 40.22
C LYS A 500 10.87 -23.98 39.14
N VAL A 501 11.93 -23.79 38.37
CA VAL A 501 12.00 -22.76 37.33
C VAL A 501 11.17 -23.16 36.11
N LEU A 502 10.23 -22.32 35.69
CA LEU A 502 9.28 -22.63 34.62
C LEU A 502 9.64 -21.99 33.28
N LYS A 503 9.88 -20.68 33.24
CA LYS A 503 10.25 -19.97 32.02
C LYS A 503 11.02 -18.68 32.32
N GLU A 504 11.81 -18.23 31.36
CA GLU A 504 12.36 -16.87 31.36
C GLU A 504 11.24 -15.84 31.13
N ILE A 505 11.20 -14.78 31.95
CA ILE A 505 10.25 -13.66 31.84
C ILE A 505 10.93 -12.32 31.57
N GLY A 506 12.26 -12.25 31.65
CA GLY A 506 13.04 -11.09 31.24
C GLY A 506 14.54 -11.34 31.32
N SER A 507 15.32 -10.61 30.52
CA SER A 507 16.78 -10.61 30.55
C SER A 507 17.29 -9.17 30.46
N GLY A 508 18.36 -8.86 31.21
CA GLY A 508 18.90 -7.51 31.30
C GLY A 508 20.41 -7.49 31.59
N GLY A 509 20.98 -6.29 31.73
CA GLY A 509 22.44 -6.09 31.82
C GLY A 509 23.14 -6.76 33.02
N PHE A 510 22.38 -7.14 34.05
CA PHE A 510 22.89 -7.76 35.28
C PHE A 510 22.50 -9.24 35.43
N GLY A 511 21.57 -9.77 34.64
CA GLY A 511 21.12 -11.14 34.82
C GLY A 511 19.83 -11.52 34.09
N LYS A 512 19.30 -12.68 34.44
CA LYS A 512 18.05 -13.24 33.90
C LYS A 512 16.99 -13.35 34.99
N THR A 513 15.75 -13.10 34.61
CA THR A 513 14.58 -13.19 35.49
C THR A 513 13.65 -14.30 34.99
N TYR A 514 13.28 -15.18 35.90
CA TYR A 514 12.48 -16.37 35.61
C TYR A 514 11.20 -16.39 36.45
N ARG A 515 10.13 -16.94 35.87
CA ARG A 515 8.95 -17.36 36.62
C ARG A 515 9.20 -18.78 37.15
N ALA A 516 8.99 -18.99 38.44
CA ALA A 516 9.16 -20.27 39.11
C ALA A 516 7.94 -20.62 39.99
N GLN A 517 7.88 -21.85 40.48
CA GLN A 517 6.92 -22.33 41.48
C GLN A 517 7.63 -22.66 42.78
N ASP A 518 7.10 -22.20 43.91
CA ASP A 518 7.54 -22.63 45.24
C ASP A 518 6.85 -23.96 45.60
N THR A 519 7.57 -25.08 45.46
CA THR A 519 7.04 -26.43 45.66
C THR A 519 6.83 -26.81 47.12
N ASN A 520 7.34 -26.00 48.06
CA ASN A 520 7.25 -26.29 49.49
C ASN A 520 6.05 -25.59 50.15
N ARG A 521 5.24 -24.83 49.38
CA ARG A 521 4.02 -24.20 49.86
C ARG A 521 2.77 -24.86 49.24
N PRO A 522 1.68 -25.02 50.00
CA PRO A 522 0.42 -25.54 49.47
C PRO A 522 -0.01 -24.77 48.21
N LYS A 523 -0.48 -25.50 47.19
CA LYS A 523 -0.91 -24.98 45.88
C LYS A 523 0.22 -24.43 44.98
N ASN A 524 1.49 -24.64 45.32
CA ASN A 524 2.66 -24.29 44.50
C ASN A 524 2.61 -22.86 43.93
N PRO A 525 2.53 -21.81 44.77
CA PRO A 525 2.40 -20.44 44.31
C PRO A 525 3.56 -20.03 43.41
N LEU A 526 3.27 -19.15 42.46
CA LEU A 526 4.28 -18.60 41.56
C LEU A 526 5.18 -17.61 42.31
N CYS A 527 6.46 -17.62 41.97
CA CYS A 527 7.47 -16.67 42.42
C CYS A 527 8.35 -16.22 41.25
N VAL A 528 9.13 -15.16 41.46
CA VAL A 528 10.11 -14.66 40.50
C VAL A 528 11.51 -14.97 41.02
N VAL A 529 12.32 -15.63 40.19
CA VAL A 529 13.74 -15.89 40.45
C VAL A 529 14.56 -14.94 39.59
N LYS A 530 15.29 -14.01 40.20
CA LYS A 530 16.30 -13.21 39.51
C LYS A 530 17.66 -13.86 39.73
N GLN A 531 18.33 -14.25 38.67
CA GLN A 531 19.67 -14.83 38.69
C GLN A 531 20.67 -13.82 38.10
N LEU A 532 21.64 -13.40 38.90
CA LEU A 532 22.75 -12.56 38.44
C LEU A 532 23.63 -13.40 37.51
N ARG A 533 23.80 -12.94 36.27
CA ARG A 533 24.69 -13.55 35.27
C ARG A 533 25.62 -12.46 34.74
N PRO A 534 26.86 -12.38 35.21
CA PRO A 534 27.77 -11.32 34.79
C PRO A 534 28.07 -11.44 33.29
N VAL A 535 27.59 -10.48 32.50
CA VAL A 535 27.88 -10.40 31.05
C VAL A 535 29.25 -9.76 30.78
N ASN A 536 29.80 -9.05 31.76
CA ASN A 536 31.10 -8.37 31.69
C ASN A 536 32.14 -9.13 32.52
N THR A 537 33.29 -9.43 31.93
CA THR A 537 34.39 -10.16 32.60
C THR A 537 35.38 -9.27 33.35
N LYS A 538 35.23 -7.95 33.26
CA LYS A 538 36.07 -7.03 34.03
C LYS A 538 35.79 -7.22 35.53
N PRO A 539 36.81 -7.50 36.37
CA PRO A 539 36.62 -7.75 37.80
C PRO A 539 35.80 -6.66 38.52
N ARG A 540 36.04 -5.39 38.19
CA ARG A 540 35.29 -4.24 38.75
C ARG A 540 33.80 -4.24 38.38
N ALA A 541 33.44 -4.71 37.19
CA ALA A 541 32.04 -4.76 36.74
C ALA A 541 31.29 -5.91 37.38
N ILE A 542 31.95 -7.07 37.57
CA ILE A 542 31.41 -8.21 38.31
C ILE A 542 31.20 -7.82 39.78
N GLU A 543 32.18 -7.16 40.39
CA GLU A 543 32.08 -6.69 41.77
C GLU A 543 30.94 -5.68 41.95
N LEU A 544 30.79 -4.73 41.01
CA LEU A 544 29.67 -3.79 41.03
C LEU A 544 28.32 -4.50 40.85
N ALA A 545 28.22 -5.46 39.93
CA ALA A 545 26.99 -6.23 39.72
C ALA A 545 26.59 -7.06 40.96
N LYS A 546 27.57 -7.70 41.62
CA LYS A 546 27.34 -8.40 42.89
C LYS A 546 26.88 -7.45 43.99
N LYS A 547 27.48 -6.26 44.10
CA LYS A 547 27.08 -5.22 45.06
C LYS A 547 25.65 -4.73 44.82
N LEU A 548 25.28 -4.45 43.58
CA LEU A 548 23.91 -4.02 43.23
C LEU A 548 22.88 -5.13 43.50
N PHE A 549 23.23 -6.37 43.18
CA PHE A 549 22.37 -7.53 43.40
C PHE A 549 22.14 -7.84 44.89
N LYS A 550 23.21 -7.76 45.70
CA LYS A 550 23.12 -7.87 47.17
C LYS A 550 22.28 -6.74 47.76
N ARG A 551 22.50 -5.52 47.27
CA ARG A 551 21.76 -4.34 47.73
C ARG A 551 20.26 -4.43 47.44
N GLU A 552 19.86 -5.01 46.31
CA GLU A 552 18.44 -5.26 46.02
C GLU A 552 17.80 -6.13 47.10
N ALA A 553 18.45 -7.23 47.49
CA ALA A 553 17.96 -8.10 48.55
C ALA A 553 17.90 -7.37 49.91
N GLU A 554 18.95 -6.64 50.28
CA GLU A 554 19.00 -5.87 51.53
C GLU A 554 17.89 -4.81 51.61
N VAL A 555 17.61 -4.11 50.50
CA VAL A 555 16.56 -3.10 50.44
C VAL A 555 15.16 -3.73 50.48
N LEU A 556 14.92 -4.82 49.77
CA LEU A 556 13.63 -5.51 49.84
C LEU A 556 13.35 -6.08 51.24
N GLU A 557 14.37 -6.58 51.93
CA GLU A 557 14.25 -7.02 53.32
C GLU A 557 13.92 -5.84 54.26
N ARG A 558 14.58 -4.70 54.08
CA ARG A 558 14.34 -3.46 54.84
C ARG A 558 12.94 -2.89 54.62
N LEU A 559 12.44 -2.91 53.39
CA LEU A 559 11.10 -2.43 53.04
C LEU A 559 9.99 -3.37 53.55
N GLY A 560 10.33 -4.62 53.86
CA GLY A 560 9.42 -5.56 54.52
C GLY A 560 8.18 -5.90 53.70
N ILE A 561 7.03 -6.00 54.36
CA ILE A 561 5.76 -6.37 53.73
C ILE A 561 4.99 -5.09 53.39
N HIS A 562 4.80 -4.83 52.09
CA HIS A 562 3.98 -3.74 51.58
C HIS A 562 3.13 -4.23 50.40
N ASP A 563 1.89 -3.77 50.30
CA ASP A 563 0.92 -4.28 49.31
C ASP A 563 1.36 -4.04 47.84
N GLN A 564 2.19 -3.03 47.60
CA GLN A 564 2.60 -2.60 46.26
C GLN A 564 4.12 -2.72 46.01
N ILE A 565 4.82 -3.53 46.82
CA ILE A 565 6.24 -3.86 46.64
C ILE A 565 6.38 -5.39 46.80
N PRO A 566 7.06 -6.11 45.89
CA PRO A 566 7.25 -7.55 46.03
C PRO A 566 8.05 -7.88 47.29
N ARG A 567 7.59 -8.87 48.05
CA ARG A 567 8.35 -9.36 49.21
C ARG A 567 9.55 -10.20 48.76
N LEU A 568 10.69 -10.04 49.42
CA LEU A 568 11.81 -10.97 49.32
C LEU A 568 11.44 -12.30 50.02
N LEU A 569 11.59 -13.41 49.29
CA LEU A 569 11.35 -14.77 49.79
C LEU A 569 12.66 -15.48 50.16
N THR A 570 13.72 -15.28 49.37
CA THR A 570 15.03 -15.92 49.57
C THR A 570 16.11 -15.13 48.86
N TYR A 571 17.31 -15.08 49.43
CA TYR A 571 18.53 -14.59 48.79
C TYR A 571 19.65 -15.60 48.99
N ARG A 572 20.38 -15.94 47.92
CA ARG A 572 21.57 -16.80 47.96
C ARG A 572 22.72 -16.07 47.28
N GLU A 573 23.71 -15.67 48.10
CA GLU A 573 24.93 -15.03 47.60
C GLU A 573 25.79 -16.02 46.80
N ASP A 574 25.91 -17.25 47.28
CA ASP A 574 26.75 -18.32 46.71
C ASP A 574 26.27 -18.77 45.32
N GLU A 575 24.96 -18.82 45.14
CA GLU A 575 24.29 -19.26 43.90
C GLU A 575 23.80 -18.10 43.03
N PHE A 576 24.07 -16.86 43.46
CA PHE A 576 23.77 -15.62 42.75
C PHE A 576 22.30 -15.49 42.30
N TYR A 577 21.35 -15.87 43.14
CA TYR A 577 19.93 -15.61 42.87
C TYR A 577 19.17 -15.07 44.10
N LEU A 578 18.07 -14.38 43.80
CA LEU A 578 17.08 -13.96 44.77
C LEU A 578 15.71 -14.37 44.26
N VAL A 579 14.81 -14.64 45.20
CA VAL A 579 13.44 -15.06 44.93
C VAL A 579 12.51 -14.06 45.60
N GLN A 580 11.53 -13.58 44.85
CA GLN A 580 10.54 -12.61 45.31
C GLN A 580 9.13 -13.00 44.86
N ASP A 581 8.12 -12.30 45.37
CA ASP A 581 6.73 -12.50 44.97
C ASP A 581 6.52 -12.32 43.45
N TYR A 582 5.67 -13.18 42.88
CA TYR A 582 5.19 -13.02 41.52
C TYR A 582 3.93 -12.17 41.48
N ILE A 583 3.99 -11.05 40.77
CA ILE A 583 2.83 -10.18 40.56
C ILE A 583 2.11 -10.61 39.28
N LYS A 584 0.90 -11.15 39.43
CA LYS A 584 0.04 -11.45 38.29
C LYS A 584 -0.58 -10.15 37.77
N GLY A 585 -0.16 -9.72 36.58
CA GLY A 585 -0.58 -8.45 36.00
C GLY A 585 0.13 -8.15 34.69
N GLU A 586 -0.09 -6.95 34.18
CA GLU A 586 0.52 -6.44 32.95
C GLU A 586 1.45 -5.27 33.29
N SER A 587 2.60 -5.16 32.61
CA SER A 587 3.48 -4.02 32.84
C SER A 587 2.89 -2.74 32.25
N LEU A 588 3.11 -1.61 32.91
CA LEU A 588 2.66 -0.31 32.40
C LEU A 588 3.30 0.01 31.03
N GLN A 589 4.48 -0.55 30.74
CA GLN A 589 5.09 -0.49 29.41
C GLN A 589 4.21 -1.14 28.34
N HIS A 590 3.63 -2.30 28.62
CA HIS A 590 2.75 -2.98 27.66
C HIS A 590 1.37 -2.33 27.61
N GLU A 591 0.86 -1.83 28.74
CA GLU A 591 -0.39 -1.06 28.79
C GLU A 591 -0.30 0.23 27.96
N LEU A 592 0.82 0.95 28.03
CA LEU A 592 1.00 2.21 27.29
C LEU A 592 1.45 1.99 25.83
N PHE A 593 2.33 1.03 25.57
CA PHE A 593 3.02 0.88 24.28
C PHE A 593 2.87 -0.51 23.63
N GLY A 594 1.92 -1.32 24.07
CA GLY A 594 1.62 -2.63 23.46
C GLY A 594 0.78 -2.50 22.19
N SER A 595 0.76 -3.55 21.35
CA SER A 595 0.10 -3.57 20.03
C SER A 595 -1.42 -3.36 20.03
N HIS A 596 -2.06 -3.31 21.20
CA HIS A 596 -3.50 -3.08 21.37
C HIS A 596 -3.80 -1.79 22.16
N SER A 597 -2.78 -0.96 22.42
CA SER A 597 -2.91 0.29 23.15
C SER A 597 -3.31 1.43 22.21
N SER A 598 -4.16 2.34 22.68
CA SER A 598 -4.43 3.63 22.03
C SER A 598 -3.27 4.63 22.15
N GLY A 599 -2.18 4.27 22.84
CA GLY A 599 -1.01 5.09 23.13
C GLY A 599 -1.23 6.18 24.18
N ARG A 600 -2.45 6.73 24.29
CA ARG A 600 -2.81 7.84 25.19
C ARG A 600 -3.86 7.44 26.21
N LEU A 601 -3.66 7.87 27.45
CA LEU A 601 -4.62 7.69 28.55
C LEU A 601 -5.37 8.99 28.85
N PRO A 602 -6.67 8.92 29.20
CA PRO A 602 -7.41 10.07 29.72
C PRO A 602 -6.77 10.63 30.98
N GLU A 603 -6.88 11.94 31.19
CA GLU A 603 -6.34 12.66 32.34
C GLU A 603 -6.61 11.97 33.68
N ARG A 604 -7.85 11.52 33.92
CA ARG A 604 -8.22 10.79 35.15
C ARG A 604 -7.35 9.56 35.39
N LYS A 605 -7.13 8.75 34.35
CA LYS A 605 -6.30 7.54 34.46
C LYS A 605 -4.84 7.87 34.74
N VAL A 606 -4.35 8.99 34.23
CA VAL A 606 -3.01 9.48 34.53
C VAL A 606 -2.92 9.96 35.98
N VAL A 607 -3.92 10.70 36.48
CA VAL A 607 -4.00 11.08 37.90
C VAL A 607 -3.99 9.85 38.81
N ASP A 608 -4.78 8.81 38.48
CA ASP A 608 -4.79 7.54 39.22
C ASP A 608 -3.40 6.89 39.25
N ILE A 609 -2.70 6.84 38.11
CA ILE A 609 -1.33 6.30 38.01
C ILE A 609 -0.35 7.11 38.89
N LEU A 610 -0.40 8.44 38.80
CA LEU A 610 0.48 9.33 39.56
C LEU A 610 0.25 9.17 41.07
N GLN A 611 -1.00 9.14 41.50
CA GLN A 611 -1.36 8.96 42.90
C GLN A 611 -0.85 7.63 43.44
N ASP A 612 -1.11 6.55 42.71
CA ASP A 612 -0.75 5.20 43.13
C ASP A 612 0.78 5.04 43.24
N LEU A 613 1.53 5.52 42.23
CA LEU A 613 2.99 5.51 42.27
C LEU A 613 3.57 6.37 43.39
N LEU A 614 3.06 7.60 43.57
CA LEU A 614 3.55 8.50 44.61
C LEU A 614 3.24 7.97 46.02
N GLN A 615 2.13 7.26 46.21
CA GLN A 615 1.78 6.62 47.48
C GLN A 615 2.78 5.52 47.86
N VAL A 616 3.20 4.69 46.89
CA VAL A 616 4.25 3.69 47.09
C VAL A 616 5.59 4.34 47.32
N LEU A 617 5.93 5.39 46.55
CA LEU A 617 7.19 6.10 46.73
C LEU A 617 7.29 6.81 48.06
N LYS A 618 6.19 7.34 48.59
CA LYS A 618 6.16 7.88 49.95
C LYS A 618 6.66 6.84 50.94
N PHE A 619 6.14 5.60 50.88
CA PHE A 619 6.59 4.52 51.76
C PHE A 619 8.08 4.20 51.57
N VAL A 620 8.55 4.09 50.31
CA VAL A 620 9.97 3.83 49.99
C VAL A 620 10.88 4.95 50.53
N HIS A 621 10.47 6.20 50.36
CA HIS A 621 11.20 7.41 50.78
C HIS A 621 11.23 7.54 52.31
N ASP A 622 10.14 7.22 53.00
CA ASP A 622 10.05 7.21 54.47
C ASP A 622 11.03 6.17 55.09
N HIS A 623 11.35 5.11 54.35
CA HIS A 623 12.36 4.12 54.74
C HIS A 623 13.79 4.54 54.36
N GLY A 624 13.99 5.74 53.83
CA GLY A 624 15.30 6.28 53.45
C GLY A 624 15.89 5.66 52.18
N VAL A 625 15.04 5.18 51.27
CA VAL A 625 15.45 4.54 50.01
C VAL A 625 15.08 5.44 48.83
N ILE A 626 15.98 5.56 47.84
CA ILE A 626 15.70 6.16 46.52
C ILE A 626 15.73 5.04 45.48
N HIS A 627 14.68 4.92 44.67
CA HIS A 627 14.53 3.81 43.71
C HIS A 627 15.46 3.94 42.49
N ARG A 628 15.55 5.14 41.90
CA ARG A 628 16.42 5.51 40.77
C ARG A 628 16.16 4.88 39.40
N ASP A 629 15.21 3.97 39.25
CA ASP A 629 14.92 3.32 37.96
C ASP A 629 13.41 3.13 37.76
N ILE A 630 12.66 4.19 38.05
CA ILE A 630 11.22 4.22 37.83
C ILE A 630 10.96 4.44 36.33
N LYS A 631 10.30 3.46 35.71
CA LYS A 631 9.91 3.46 34.31
C LYS A 631 8.73 2.51 34.11
N PRO A 632 7.97 2.62 33.00
CA PRO A 632 6.80 1.77 32.78
C PRO A 632 7.12 0.26 32.77
N ALA A 633 8.34 -0.14 32.42
CA ALA A 633 8.77 -1.55 32.46
C ALA A 633 8.94 -2.12 33.88
N ASN A 634 9.14 -1.25 34.88
CA ASN A 634 9.33 -1.60 36.28
C ASN A 634 8.06 -1.37 37.13
N ILE A 635 6.90 -1.24 36.48
CA ILE A 635 5.60 -1.02 37.12
C ILE A 635 4.63 -2.05 36.56
N ILE A 636 4.00 -2.86 37.43
CA ILE A 636 3.02 -3.87 37.03
C ILE A 636 1.65 -3.48 37.57
N ARG A 637 0.64 -3.38 36.69
CA ARG A 637 -0.76 -3.29 37.10
C ARG A 637 -1.27 -4.66 37.51
N ARG A 638 -1.50 -4.84 38.81
CA ARG A 638 -1.96 -6.09 39.40
C ARG A 638 -3.38 -6.41 38.95
N GLN A 639 -3.60 -7.62 38.44
CA GLN A 639 -4.89 -8.04 37.90
C GLN A 639 -5.99 -8.13 38.97
N ALA A 640 -5.63 -8.41 40.22
CA ALA A 640 -6.60 -8.69 41.28
C ALA A 640 -7.42 -7.45 41.70
N ASP A 641 -6.81 -6.27 41.70
CA ASP A 641 -7.41 -5.04 42.22
C ASP A 641 -7.03 -3.77 41.43
N GLY A 642 -6.23 -3.90 40.37
CA GLY A 642 -5.85 -2.79 39.50
C GLY A 642 -4.74 -1.88 40.05
N LYS A 643 -4.20 -2.15 41.25
CA LYS A 643 -3.11 -1.37 41.84
C LYS A 643 -1.79 -1.57 41.11
N LEU A 644 -0.98 -0.53 41.08
CA LEU A 644 0.37 -0.53 40.53
C LEU A 644 1.34 -1.07 41.58
N VAL A 645 2.14 -2.07 41.18
CA VAL A 645 3.18 -2.66 42.00
C VAL A 645 4.53 -2.26 41.42
N LEU A 646 5.35 -1.60 42.24
CA LEU A 646 6.69 -1.14 41.87
C LEU A 646 7.69 -2.29 42.04
N ILE A 647 8.42 -2.62 40.98
CA ILE A 647 9.37 -3.74 40.96
C ILE A 647 10.80 -3.25 40.64
N ASP A 648 11.77 -4.12 40.89
CA ASP A 648 13.18 -3.95 40.50
C ASP A 648 13.97 -2.87 41.25
N PHE A 649 14.41 -3.22 42.46
CA PHE A 649 15.15 -2.34 43.37
C PHE A 649 16.68 -2.42 43.15
N GLY A 650 17.14 -2.91 42.00
CA GLY A 650 18.57 -3.10 41.70
C GLY A 650 19.41 -1.83 41.54
N ALA A 651 18.79 -0.66 41.38
CA ALA A 651 19.47 0.63 41.19
C ALA A 651 19.52 1.53 42.44
N VAL A 652 19.02 1.04 43.58
CA VAL A 652 18.73 1.84 44.78
C VAL A 652 19.95 2.48 45.47
N LYS A 653 19.69 3.57 46.21
CA LYS A 653 20.60 4.08 47.25
C LYS A 653 19.87 4.33 48.54
N GLU A 654 20.53 3.98 49.62
CA GLU A 654 20.14 4.33 50.97
C GLU A 654 20.66 5.71 51.33
N ILE A 655 19.80 6.46 51.99
CA ILE A 655 20.09 7.76 52.58
C ILE A 655 20.68 7.46 53.97
N GLU A 656 21.96 7.09 54.05
CA GLU A 656 22.66 7.11 55.35
C GLU A 656 22.67 8.55 55.86
N GLN A 657 21.95 8.73 56.97
CA GLN A 657 21.73 9.92 57.81
C GLN A 657 22.54 11.18 57.43
N GLN A 658 21.91 12.09 56.69
CA GLN A 658 22.30 13.51 56.63
C GLN A 658 21.71 14.29 57.81
N ILE A 659 21.96 13.84 59.03
CA ILE A 659 21.66 14.62 60.24
C ILE A 659 22.95 14.70 61.07
N GLU A 660 23.45 15.94 61.17
CA GLU A 660 24.45 16.46 62.11
C GLU A 660 25.90 15.97 62.00
N GLN A 661 26.77 16.79 61.40
CA GLN A 661 27.78 17.56 62.15
C GLN A 661 28.07 18.88 61.43
N VAL A 662 27.56 19.98 61.99
CA VAL A 662 28.11 21.32 61.76
C VAL A 662 29.41 21.37 62.56
N GLY A 663 30.54 21.27 61.87
CA GLY A 663 31.85 21.35 62.50
C GLY A 663 32.89 20.51 61.79
N ASP A 664 33.89 21.21 61.27
CA ASP A 664 35.17 20.73 60.74
C ASP A 664 35.26 20.11 59.33
N THR A 665 35.97 20.90 58.52
CA THR A 665 36.74 20.64 57.32
C THR A 665 37.22 19.19 57.13
N GLN A 666 37.01 18.68 55.91
CA GLN A 666 37.44 17.37 55.35
C GLN A 666 36.45 16.20 55.48
N SER A 667 35.37 16.23 54.69
CA SER A 667 34.81 14.99 54.13
C SER A 667 34.55 15.17 52.63
N ILE A 668 35.18 14.31 51.85
CA ILE A 668 35.25 14.34 50.39
C ILE A 668 33.86 14.08 49.78
N ASP A 669 33.47 14.94 48.84
CA ASP A 669 32.43 14.75 47.82
C ASP A 669 32.44 13.31 47.25
N ARG A 670 31.64 12.40 47.81
CA ARG A 670 31.47 11.03 47.28
C ARG A 670 30.40 11.04 46.19
N ALA A 671 30.76 11.45 44.97
CA ALA A 671 29.93 11.24 43.78
C ALA A 671 29.68 9.73 43.58
N THR A 672 28.41 9.31 43.47
CA THR A 672 28.07 7.90 43.21
C THR A 672 28.07 7.61 41.71
N VAL A 673 28.26 6.35 41.31
CA VAL A 673 28.17 5.94 39.88
C VAL A 673 26.78 6.30 39.33
N ALA A 674 26.73 6.92 38.15
CA ALA A 674 25.47 7.22 37.47
C ALA A 674 24.77 5.90 37.08
N ILE A 675 23.57 5.67 37.61
CA ILE A 675 22.76 4.46 37.40
C ILE A 675 21.32 4.89 37.10
N GLY A 676 20.67 4.27 36.12
CA GLY A 676 19.26 4.43 35.74
C GLY A 676 19.06 4.32 34.23
N THR A 677 17.81 4.41 33.77
CA THR A 677 17.47 4.26 32.33
C THR A 677 17.43 5.60 31.61
N ASP A 678 18.10 5.68 30.46
CA ASP A 678 18.10 6.85 29.58
C ASP A 678 16.68 7.29 29.24
N GLY A 679 16.40 8.58 29.43
CA GLY A 679 15.09 9.20 29.20
C GLY A 679 14.15 9.24 30.40
N PHE A 680 14.39 8.46 31.45
CA PHE A 680 13.67 8.56 32.74
C PHE A 680 14.54 9.12 33.85
N MET A 681 15.87 9.05 33.69
CA MET A 681 16.86 9.49 34.66
C MET A 681 16.83 11.02 34.84
N ALA A 682 16.76 11.47 36.09
CA ALA A 682 16.85 12.88 36.43
C ALA A 682 18.29 13.44 36.24
N PRO A 683 18.47 14.72 35.87
CA PRO A 683 19.79 15.29 35.59
C PRO A 683 20.81 15.13 36.74
N GLU A 684 20.42 15.41 37.99
CA GLU A 684 21.26 15.25 39.17
C GLU A 684 21.64 13.79 39.45
N GLN A 685 20.78 12.84 39.06
CA GLN A 685 21.09 11.41 39.14
C GLN A 685 22.12 11.01 38.08
N ALA A 686 22.04 11.56 36.87
CA ALA A 686 23.06 11.39 35.84
C ALA A 686 24.43 11.93 36.27
N HIS A 687 24.45 12.96 37.13
CA HIS A 687 25.66 13.48 37.78
C HIS A 687 26.05 12.72 39.07
N GLY A 688 25.41 11.58 39.36
CA GLY A 688 25.76 10.75 40.52
C GLY A 688 25.31 11.29 41.88
N ARG A 689 24.39 12.27 41.90
CA ARG A 689 23.85 12.93 43.10
C ARG A 689 22.31 12.81 43.20
N PRO A 690 21.74 11.59 43.21
CA PRO A 690 20.29 11.40 43.28
C PRO A 690 19.73 11.84 44.64
N ARG A 691 18.47 12.30 44.60
CA ARG A 691 17.67 12.78 45.73
C ARG A 691 16.29 12.11 45.70
N LEU A 692 15.47 12.29 46.74
CA LEU A 692 14.06 11.87 46.73
C LEU A 692 13.29 12.45 45.53
N SER A 693 13.58 13.72 45.21
CA SER A 693 13.02 14.41 44.04
C SER A 693 13.41 13.80 42.69
N SER A 694 14.46 12.97 42.62
CA SER A 694 14.86 12.24 41.41
C SER A 694 13.81 11.21 41.01
N ASP A 695 13.25 10.48 41.97
CA ASP A 695 12.15 9.52 41.71
C ASP A 695 10.87 10.25 41.28
N ILE A 696 10.60 11.43 41.85
CA ILE A 696 9.45 12.28 41.50
C ILE A 696 9.55 12.73 40.03
N TYR A 697 10.76 13.08 39.58
CA TYR A 697 11.01 13.39 38.17
C TYR A 697 10.65 12.23 37.26
N SER A 698 11.10 11.01 37.59
CA SER A 698 10.80 9.83 36.80
C SER A 698 9.30 9.49 36.76
N VAL A 699 8.56 9.69 37.87
CA VAL A 699 7.09 9.58 37.87
C VAL A 699 6.43 10.64 37.00
N GLY A 700 6.92 11.88 37.03
CA GLY A 700 6.43 12.96 36.16
C GLY A 700 6.61 12.63 34.68
N ILE A 701 7.76 12.05 34.30
CA ILE A 701 7.99 11.55 32.95
C ILE A 701 6.96 10.47 32.59
N VAL A 702 6.73 9.47 33.45
CA VAL A 702 5.70 8.43 33.22
C VAL A 702 4.32 9.05 32.97
N GLY A 703 3.92 10.06 33.75
CA GLY A 703 2.65 10.76 33.56
C GLY A 703 2.55 11.49 32.22
N ILE A 704 3.61 12.19 31.79
CA ILE A 704 3.65 12.87 30.49
C ILE A 704 3.59 11.86 29.34
N LEU A 705 4.32 10.75 29.42
CA LEU A 705 4.25 9.70 28.40
C LEU A 705 2.85 9.09 28.32
N ALA A 706 2.20 8.85 29.46
CA ALA A 706 0.83 8.33 29.50
C ALA A 706 -0.20 9.29 28.88
N LEU A 707 -0.06 10.61 29.05
CA LEU A 707 -0.94 11.60 28.40
C LEU A 707 -0.68 11.75 26.89
N THR A 708 0.59 11.73 26.50
CA THR A 708 1.02 12.09 25.15
C THR A 708 1.07 10.91 24.19
N GLY A 709 1.32 9.70 24.71
CA GLY A 709 1.65 8.50 23.94
C GLY A 709 3.01 8.54 23.27
N LEU A 710 3.85 9.52 23.61
CA LEU A 710 5.22 9.61 23.11
C LEU A 710 6.10 8.54 23.77
N SER A 711 7.16 8.13 23.07
CA SER A 711 8.29 7.45 23.69
C SER A 711 9.17 8.44 24.45
N ALA A 712 9.97 7.94 25.42
CA ALA A 712 10.93 8.77 26.15
C ALA A 712 11.93 9.48 25.22
N LYS A 713 12.27 8.88 24.08
CA LYS A 713 13.16 9.49 23.07
C LYS A 713 12.49 10.68 22.38
N GLU A 714 11.23 10.56 22.01
CA GLU A 714 10.47 11.63 21.35
C GLU A 714 10.19 12.79 22.33
N LEU A 715 9.88 12.48 23.59
CA LEU A 715 9.72 13.51 24.63
C LEU A 715 11.01 14.32 24.81
N ASN A 716 12.18 13.66 24.84
CA ASN A 716 13.47 14.35 24.93
C ASN A 716 13.78 15.23 23.72
N GLN A 717 13.29 14.89 22.52
CA GLN A 717 13.41 15.75 21.33
C GLN A 717 12.55 17.01 21.41
N LYS A 718 11.47 16.98 22.20
CA LYS A 718 10.60 18.13 22.47
C LYS A 718 11.12 19.01 23.61
N ARG A 719 12.38 18.85 24.02
CA ARG A 719 12.99 19.68 25.06
C ARG A 719 13.55 20.96 24.43
N ASP A 720 13.12 22.10 24.95
CA ASP A 720 13.59 23.40 24.49
C ASP A 720 15.07 23.59 24.89
N PRO A 721 16.00 23.78 23.93
CA PRO A 721 17.41 23.95 24.23
C PRO A 721 17.74 25.20 25.06
N SER A 722 16.88 26.22 25.02
CA SER A 722 17.10 27.51 25.70
C SER A 722 16.54 27.55 27.12
N THR A 723 15.41 26.90 27.34
CA THR A 723 14.71 26.91 28.65
C THR A 723 14.83 25.60 29.41
N ASP A 724 15.32 24.53 28.78
CA ASP A 724 15.49 23.19 29.34
C ASP A 724 14.16 22.51 29.76
N LYS A 725 13.02 23.06 29.30
CA LYS A 725 11.66 22.59 29.57
C LYS A 725 11.12 21.70 28.45
N PHE A 726 10.20 20.80 28.79
CA PHE A 726 9.53 19.93 27.83
C PHE A 726 8.34 20.65 27.17
N GLN A 727 8.28 20.62 25.84
CA GLN A 727 7.17 21.15 25.03
C GLN A 727 6.18 20.03 24.67
N TRP A 728 5.50 19.48 25.68
CA TRP A 728 4.67 18.28 25.54
C TRP A 728 3.16 18.53 25.43
N LYS A 729 2.69 19.76 25.64
CA LYS A 729 1.26 20.12 25.74
C LYS A 729 0.55 20.30 24.38
N GLU A 730 1.28 20.21 23.27
CA GLU A 730 0.73 20.40 21.92
C GLU A 730 -0.26 19.29 21.57
N ASN A 731 -1.50 19.67 21.19
CA ASN A 731 -2.56 18.76 20.74
C ASN A 731 -3.05 17.75 21.81
N ILE A 732 -2.93 18.08 23.09
CA ILE A 732 -3.42 17.25 24.21
C ILE A 732 -4.45 18.03 25.01
N ARG A 733 -5.58 17.37 25.33
CA ARG A 733 -6.57 17.90 26.27
C ARG A 733 -6.14 17.52 27.68
N VAL A 734 -5.62 18.50 28.43
CA VAL A 734 -5.20 18.34 29.84
C VAL A 734 -5.57 19.59 30.61
N SER A 735 -6.00 19.44 31.87
CA SER A 735 -6.28 20.56 32.76
C SER A 735 -5.00 21.35 33.04
N HIS A 736 -5.15 22.66 33.22
CA HIS A 736 -4.05 23.54 33.56
C HIS A 736 -3.34 23.08 34.84
N ALA A 737 -4.12 22.70 35.86
CA ALA A 737 -3.61 22.23 37.14
C ALA A 737 -2.76 20.96 37.03
N LEU A 738 -3.20 19.93 36.28
CA LEU A 738 -2.37 18.73 36.10
C LEU A 738 -1.10 19.05 35.29
N ALA A 739 -1.21 19.90 34.27
CA ALA A 739 -0.07 20.30 33.45
C ALA A 739 1.00 21.04 34.27
N GLU A 740 0.60 21.91 35.20
CA GLU A 740 1.53 22.59 36.11
C GLU A 740 2.20 21.63 37.10
N ILE A 741 1.45 20.67 37.65
CA ILE A 741 2.00 19.65 38.53
C ILE A 741 3.06 18.82 37.79
N LEU A 742 2.73 18.34 36.58
CA LEU A 742 3.66 17.55 35.78
C LEU A 742 4.91 18.35 35.38
N ASP A 743 4.76 19.60 34.92
CA ASP A 743 5.90 20.48 34.61
C ASP A 743 6.79 20.71 35.84
N LYS A 744 6.19 20.90 37.01
CA LYS A 744 6.94 21.04 38.27
C LYS A 744 7.62 19.74 38.68
N MET A 745 7.01 18.58 38.43
CA MET A 745 7.64 17.27 38.68
C MET A 745 8.86 17.03 37.79
N VAL A 746 8.86 17.51 36.54
CA VAL A 746 9.94 17.27 35.56
C VAL A 746 10.90 18.44 35.38
N SER A 747 10.92 19.41 36.30
CA SER A 747 11.87 20.52 36.27
C SER A 747 13.32 20.02 36.37
N SER A 748 14.20 20.55 35.53
CA SER A 748 15.63 20.20 35.54
C SER A 748 16.34 20.70 36.80
N ASP A 749 15.94 21.87 37.30
CA ASP A 749 16.32 22.33 38.63
C ASP A 749 15.59 21.50 39.69
N HIS A 750 16.35 20.68 40.42
CA HIS A 750 15.82 19.81 41.46
C HIS A 750 15.32 20.58 42.69
N PHE A 751 15.73 21.82 42.91
CA PHE A 751 15.21 22.66 44.00
C PHE A 751 13.82 23.22 43.67
N ALA A 752 13.50 23.38 42.38
CA ALA A 752 12.19 23.83 41.93
C ALA A 752 11.11 22.72 41.92
N ARG A 753 11.52 21.44 42.04
CA ARG A 753 10.61 20.28 42.14
C ARG A 753 9.94 20.18 43.51
N TYR A 754 8.94 19.31 43.60
CA TYR A 754 8.50 18.77 44.89
C TYR A 754 9.67 18.05 45.56
N GLN A 755 9.91 18.32 46.85
CA GLN A 755 11.08 17.78 47.56
C GLN A 755 10.81 16.39 48.14
N SER A 756 9.54 16.03 48.33
CA SER A 756 9.12 14.69 48.77
C SER A 756 7.90 14.18 47.98
N ALA A 757 7.71 12.86 47.96
CA ALA A 757 6.50 12.25 47.37
C ALA A 757 5.22 12.73 48.09
N THR A 758 5.32 13.05 49.38
CA THR A 758 4.22 13.64 50.17
C THR A 758 3.79 15.00 49.62
N ASP A 759 4.75 15.87 49.27
CA ASP A 759 4.44 17.19 48.69
C ASP A 759 3.77 17.07 47.31
N ALA A 760 4.25 16.14 46.49
CA ALA A 760 3.66 15.85 45.18
C ALA A 760 2.24 15.28 45.31
N LEU A 761 2.00 14.37 46.27
CA LEU A 761 0.67 13.85 46.59
C LEU A 761 -0.27 14.96 47.07
N ALA A 762 0.21 15.86 47.92
CA ALA A 762 -0.58 16.97 48.43
C ALA A 762 -1.02 17.92 47.30
N ALA A 763 -0.15 18.16 46.31
CA ALA A 763 -0.48 18.95 45.13
C ALA A 763 -1.48 18.23 44.20
N LEU A 764 -1.43 16.90 44.12
CA LEU A 764 -2.33 16.09 43.30
C LEU A 764 -3.73 15.91 43.94
N LYS A 765 -3.81 15.97 45.27
CA LYS A 765 -5.03 15.73 46.05
C LYS A 765 -6.27 16.52 45.59
N PRO A 766 -6.20 17.84 45.28
CA PRO A 766 -7.37 18.60 44.81
C PRO A 766 -7.93 18.08 43.48
N LEU A 767 -7.09 17.52 42.60
CA LEU A 767 -7.54 16.96 41.32
C LEU A 767 -8.37 15.69 41.52
N PHE A 768 -8.03 14.90 42.54
CA PHE A 768 -8.78 13.72 42.93
C PHE A 768 -10.09 14.06 43.65
N GLU A 769 -10.07 15.03 44.57
CA GLU A 769 -11.27 15.43 45.32
C GLU A 769 -12.32 16.09 44.41
N ASN A 770 -11.90 16.94 43.46
CA ASN A 770 -12.82 17.52 42.47
C ASN A 770 -13.40 16.47 41.50
N THR A 771 -12.61 15.48 41.06
CA THR A 771 -13.10 14.42 40.17
C THR A 771 -14.03 13.43 40.90
N LYS A 772 -13.77 13.16 42.18
CA LYS A 772 -14.65 12.36 43.03
C LYS A 772 -15.98 13.07 43.30
N HIS A 773 -15.94 14.37 43.63
CA HIS A 773 -17.14 15.16 43.88
C HIS A 773 -18.02 15.32 42.64
N LEU A 774 -17.44 15.57 41.45
CA LEU A 774 -18.18 15.62 40.19
C LEU A 774 -18.87 14.29 39.87
N TRP A 775 -18.25 13.16 40.23
CA TRP A 775 -18.80 11.83 39.98
C TRP A 775 -19.87 11.40 40.99
N GLU A 776 -19.67 11.75 42.27
CA GLU A 776 -20.69 11.57 43.32
C GLU A 776 -21.91 12.45 43.05
N GLN A 777 -21.74 13.64 42.44
CA GLN A 777 -22.85 14.46 41.94
C GLN A 777 -23.56 13.85 40.72
N THR A 778 -22.85 13.26 39.76
CA THR A 778 -23.50 12.61 38.61
C THR A 778 -24.22 11.30 38.96
N ASN A 779 -23.76 10.59 39.99
CA ASN A 779 -24.33 9.31 40.42
C ASN A 779 -25.37 9.44 41.57
N SER A 780 -25.60 10.64 42.11
CA SER A 780 -26.61 10.90 43.15
C SER A 780 -27.93 11.44 42.61
N THR A 781 -28.05 11.60 41.28
CA THR A 781 -29.29 12.00 40.58
C THR A 781 -30.03 10.84 39.89
N GLU A 782 -29.69 9.57 40.17
CA GLU A 782 -30.47 8.41 39.73
C GLU A 782 -31.54 8.03 40.78
N ASP A 783 -32.52 8.91 41.00
CA ASP A 783 -33.83 8.51 41.57
C ASP A 783 -34.95 9.50 41.18
N ALA A 784 -35.09 9.77 39.88
CA ALA A 784 -36.27 10.44 39.34
C ALA A 784 -36.73 9.77 38.05
N SER A 785 -37.92 9.17 38.13
CA SER A 785 -38.66 8.53 37.04
C SER A 785 -38.80 9.45 35.81
N PRO A 786 -38.73 8.93 34.57
CA PRO A 786 -38.85 9.75 33.38
C PRO A 786 -40.32 10.08 33.09
N GLN A 787 -40.68 11.36 33.20
CA GLN A 787 -41.85 11.92 32.52
C GLN A 787 -41.39 12.74 31.31
N ASP A 788 -41.96 12.35 30.18
CA ASP A 788 -41.87 12.95 28.84
C ASP A 788 -42.48 14.37 28.84
N PRO A 789 -41.87 15.33 28.11
CA PRO A 789 -42.68 16.03 27.10
C PRO A 789 -41.91 16.42 25.81
N THR A 790 -42.41 15.87 24.69
CA THR A 790 -42.78 16.56 23.43
C THR A 790 -41.71 17.21 22.52
N GLU A 791 -41.48 16.50 21.40
CA GLU A 791 -41.39 16.94 19.99
C GLU A 791 -41.22 18.43 19.60
N MET A 792 -40.12 18.69 18.87
CA MET A 792 -40.01 19.43 17.59
C MET A 792 -38.50 19.55 17.25
N SER A 793 -37.94 19.31 16.05
CA SER A 793 -38.39 18.86 14.74
C SER A 793 -37.13 18.35 14.01
N LEU A 794 -37.14 17.12 13.52
CA LEU A 794 -36.08 16.55 12.68
C LEU A 794 -36.36 16.91 11.20
N GLU A 795 -35.85 18.05 10.73
CA GLU A 795 -35.86 18.36 9.28
C GLU A 795 -34.56 18.94 8.69
N GLU A 796 -33.45 19.10 9.44
CA GLU A 796 -32.26 19.81 8.90
C GLU A 796 -30.93 19.05 8.88
N THR A 797 -30.91 17.72 8.74
CA THR A 797 -29.68 17.02 8.30
C THR A 797 -29.99 15.83 7.41
N ARG A 798 -30.36 16.10 6.15
CA ARG A 798 -30.19 15.18 5.01
C ARG A 798 -29.41 15.87 3.91
N ALA A 799 -28.13 15.51 3.76
CA ALA A 799 -27.48 15.26 2.47
C ALA A 799 -26.02 14.86 2.74
N TRP A 800 -25.65 13.61 2.43
CA TRP A 800 -24.58 13.18 1.51
C TRP A 800 -24.63 11.64 1.42
N PRO A 801 -24.33 11.04 0.26
CA PRO A 801 -25.07 9.87 -0.25
C PRO A 801 -24.45 8.51 0.08
N ASP A 802 -25.33 7.52 0.15
CA ASP A 802 -25.07 6.09 0.24
C ASP A 802 -24.36 5.55 -1.01
N THR A 803 -23.12 5.05 -0.85
CA THR A 803 -22.58 3.96 -1.67
C THR A 803 -21.62 3.11 -0.84
N PHE A 804 -22.14 2.25 0.05
CA PHE A 804 -21.46 1.02 0.50
C PHE A 804 -22.51 0.04 1.02
N SER A 805 -23.27 -0.54 0.10
CA SER A 805 -24.12 -1.72 0.35
C SER A 805 -24.37 -2.44 -0.97
N ALA A 806 -23.39 -3.20 -1.44
CA ALA A 806 -23.58 -4.35 -2.33
C ALA A 806 -22.24 -5.04 -2.59
N LEU A 807 -21.91 -6.03 -1.75
CA LEU A 807 -21.24 -7.26 -2.18
C LEU A 807 -21.53 -8.31 -1.09
N GLN A 808 -22.70 -8.93 -1.24
CA GLN A 808 -23.02 -10.18 -0.56
C GLN A 808 -21.98 -11.23 -0.97
N LEU A 809 -21.18 -11.67 -0.01
CA LEU A 809 -20.53 -12.97 -0.06
C LEU A 809 -21.63 -14.02 0.09
N SER A 810 -21.84 -14.82 -0.96
CA SER A 810 -22.70 -15.99 -0.90
C SER A 810 -21.96 -17.12 -0.17
N ASP A 811 -22.54 -17.56 0.94
CA ASP A 811 -22.16 -18.75 1.68
C ASP A 811 -22.29 -20.02 0.83
N THR A 812 -21.18 -20.72 0.60
CA THR A 812 -21.18 -22.17 0.38
C THR A 812 -19.98 -22.78 1.10
N ASP A 813 -20.25 -23.54 2.16
CA ASP A 813 -19.30 -24.26 3.00
C ASP A 813 -19.09 -25.73 2.46
N PRO A 814 -18.18 -26.57 3.01
CA PRO A 814 -16.98 -26.99 2.29
C PRO A 814 -16.89 -28.51 2.03
N ALA A 815 -16.16 -28.91 1.00
CA ALA A 815 -15.71 -30.30 0.82
C ALA A 815 -14.24 -30.35 0.41
N GLY A 816 -13.39 -30.67 1.40
CA GLY A 816 -12.10 -31.37 1.30
C GLY A 816 -11.14 -31.00 0.16
N GLY A 817 -10.13 -30.18 0.46
CA GLY A 817 -8.94 -30.02 -0.38
C GLY A 817 -7.85 -29.21 0.32
N SER A 818 -6.68 -29.81 0.50
CA SER A 818 -5.51 -29.23 1.17
C SER A 818 -5.04 -27.91 0.55
N ILE A 819 -4.90 -26.87 1.38
CA ILE A 819 -4.31 -25.57 1.01
C ILE A 819 -2.77 -25.71 1.03
N ASP A 820 -2.14 -25.48 -0.13
CA ASP A 820 -0.69 -25.47 -0.31
C ASP A 820 -0.15 -24.02 -0.28
N ASN A 821 0.70 -23.73 0.69
CA ASN A 821 1.10 -22.40 1.17
C ASN A 821 2.17 -21.68 0.31
N SER A 822 2.06 -21.71 -1.03
CA SER A 822 3.04 -21.03 -1.91
C SER A 822 2.46 -20.14 -3.01
N GLN A 823 1.14 -20.11 -3.20
CA GLN A 823 0.48 -19.26 -4.19
C GLN A 823 0.01 -17.89 -3.65
N ASP A 824 -0.17 -17.75 -2.34
CA ASP A 824 -0.76 -16.51 -1.76
C ASP A 824 0.19 -15.32 -1.70
N PHE A 825 1.51 -15.52 -1.71
CA PHE A 825 2.45 -14.39 -1.65
C PHE A 825 2.46 -13.59 -2.96
N PHE A 826 2.35 -14.25 -4.12
CA PHE A 826 2.33 -13.58 -5.43
C PHE A 826 0.99 -12.89 -5.69
N SER A 827 -0.11 -13.50 -5.28
CA SER A 827 -1.45 -12.89 -5.37
C SER A 827 -1.57 -11.67 -4.45
N CYS A 828 -1.10 -11.75 -3.20
CA CYS A 828 -1.09 -10.62 -2.28
C CYS A 828 -0.14 -9.49 -2.70
N LEU A 829 1.03 -9.80 -3.28
CA LEU A 829 1.95 -8.80 -3.80
C LEU A 829 1.39 -8.12 -5.06
N LEU A 830 0.73 -8.87 -5.94
CA LEU A 830 0.08 -8.35 -7.13
C LEU A 830 -1.13 -7.48 -6.76
N ILE A 831 -1.92 -7.89 -5.77
CA ILE A 831 -3.02 -7.07 -5.22
C ILE A 831 -2.45 -5.81 -4.57
N ALA A 832 -1.45 -5.90 -3.70
CA ALA A 832 -0.86 -4.73 -3.03
C ALA A 832 -0.26 -3.71 -4.02
N ILE A 833 0.42 -4.18 -5.08
CA ILE A 833 0.94 -3.31 -6.14
C ILE A 833 -0.23 -2.69 -6.93
N THR A 834 -1.24 -3.47 -7.30
CA THR A 834 -2.39 -2.99 -8.07
C THR A 834 -3.26 -2.01 -7.27
N THR A 835 -3.42 -2.25 -5.97
CA THR A 835 -4.11 -1.35 -5.02
C THR A 835 -3.30 -0.07 -4.79
N CYS A 836 -1.97 -0.13 -4.70
CA CYS A 836 -1.13 1.07 -4.63
C CYS A 836 -1.19 1.91 -5.91
N PHE A 837 -1.27 1.28 -7.08
CA PHE A 837 -1.45 1.97 -8.37
C PHE A 837 -2.87 2.55 -8.53
N ASN A 838 -3.90 1.91 -7.99
CA ASN A 838 -5.28 2.41 -8.04
C ASN A 838 -5.56 3.48 -6.97
N ARG A 839 -4.88 3.50 -5.81
CA ARG A 839 -5.10 4.52 -4.76
C ARG A 839 -4.39 5.85 -5.00
N ALA A 840 -3.48 5.92 -5.98
CA ALA A 840 -2.83 7.17 -6.40
C ALA A 840 -3.80 8.15 -7.10
N GLU A 841 -5.01 7.70 -7.45
CA GLU A 841 -6.08 8.47 -8.08
C GLU A 841 -6.73 9.52 -7.16
N TYR A 842 -6.45 9.50 -5.85
CA TYR A 842 -7.06 10.40 -4.85
C TYR A 842 -6.13 11.45 -4.22
N LEU A 843 -4.89 11.58 -4.69
CA LEU A 843 -3.89 12.44 -4.03
C LEU A 843 -3.31 13.49 -4.97
N ASP A 844 -4.01 14.61 -5.05
CA ASP A 844 -3.59 15.83 -5.73
C ASP A 844 -2.39 16.47 -4.98
N ARG A 845 -1.15 16.15 -5.41
CA ARG A 845 0.10 16.97 -5.37
C ARG A 845 1.39 16.11 -5.43
N PRO A 846 2.44 16.55 -6.17
CA PRO A 846 3.69 15.80 -6.37
C PRO A 846 4.57 15.64 -5.12
N SER A 847 4.33 16.38 -4.03
CA SER A 847 5.13 16.30 -2.79
C SER A 847 4.84 15.08 -1.91
N LYS A 848 3.78 14.30 -2.19
CA LYS A 848 3.35 13.16 -1.36
C LYS A 848 3.74 11.78 -1.90
N GLY A 849 4.14 11.65 -3.17
CA GLY A 849 4.80 10.43 -3.66
C GLY A 849 6.13 10.14 -2.95
N LEU A 850 6.81 11.20 -2.51
CA LEU A 850 7.98 11.12 -1.63
C LEU A 850 7.63 10.63 -0.22
N LEU A 851 6.39 10.90 0.25
CA LEU A 851 5.87 10.41 1.52
C LEU A 851 5.59 8.90 1.44
N LEU A 852 4.99 8.44 0.33
CA LEU A 852 4.75 7.01 0.07
C LEU A 852 6.08 6.22 -0.02
N LEU A 853 7.08 6.78 -0.69
CA LEU A 853 8.43 6.21 -0.75
C LEU A 853 9.11 6.21 0.62
N LYS A 854 8.89 7.24 1.45
CA LYS A 854 9.38 7.28 2.85
C LYS A 854 8.69 6.25 3.73
N VAL A 855 7.38 6.02 3.57
CA VAL A 855 6.62 4.99 4.30
C VAL A 855 7.08 3.59 3.88
N LEU A 856 7.25 3.33 2.58
CA LEU A 856 7.81 2.07 2.06
C LEU A 856 9.24 1.82 2.55
N LEU A 857 10.10 2.86 2.57
CA LEU A 857 11.46 2.77 3.12
C LEU A 857 11.48 2.61 4.65
N HIS A 858 10.44 3.06 5.36
CA HIS A 858 10.27 2.87 6.80
C HIS A 858 9.82 1.45 7.13
N LEU A 859 8.82 0.92 6.39
CA LEU A 859 8.35 -0.48 6.47
C LEU A 859 9.44 -1.50 6.11
N LEU A 860 10.37 -1.15 5.21
CA LEU A 860 11.52 -1.99 4.86
C LEU A 860 12.68 -1.91 5.88
N ARG A 861 12.64 -0.96 6.83
CA ARG A 861 13.65 -0.77 7.88
C ARG A 861 13.19 -1.20 9.27
N SER A 862 11.88 -1.39 9.51
CA SER A 862 11.38 -1.80 10.83
C SER A 862 11.43 -3.33 11.00
N PRO A 863 11.84 -3.86 12.18
CA PRO A 863 11.80 -5.29 12.46
C PRO A 863 10.35 -5.80 12.43
N HIS A 864 10.22 -7.11 12.17
CA HIS A 864 9.04 -7.88 11.72
C HIS A 864 7.64 -7.65 12.34
N ARG A 865 7.47 -6.76 13.32
CA ARG A 865 6.24 -6.61 14.10
C ARG A 865 5.35 -5.41 13.72
N ASP A 866 5.82 -4.51 12.85
CA ASP A 866 5.08 -3.29 12.43
C ASP A 866 4.50 -3.41 11.00
N ARG A 867 3.93 -4.57 10.62
CA ARG A 867 3.35 -4.77 9.26
C ARG A 867 1.83 -4.70 9.20
N ASP A 868 1.15 -4.73 10.35
CA ASP A 868 -0.32 -4.71 10.44
C ASP A 868 -0.89 -3.33 10.84
N GLU A 869 -0.04 -2.34 11.18
CA GLU A 869 -0.38 -0.89 11.20
C GLU A 869 -0.02 -0.25 9.84
#